data_AF-A0A1Y1N590-F1
#
_entry.id   AF-A0A1Y1N590-F1
#
_cell.length_a   1.000
_cell.length_b   1.000
_cell.length_c   1.000
_cell.angle_alpha   90.00
_cell.angle_beta   90.00
_cell.angle_gamma   90.00
#
_symmetry.space_group_name_H-M   'P 1'
#
loop_
_entity.id
_entity.type
_entity.pdbx_description
1 polymer ?
#
loop_
_entity_poly.entity_id
_entity_poly.type
_entity_poly.pdbx_seq_one_letter_code
_entity_poly.pdbx_strand_id
1 'polypeptide(L)'
;MTNEKSNIENIIDQINSINAKRAAFFLVLGFACYHGLLHLRYGSDSCRWLLSDGRYKANQEWQPYGCMLHRYSQMLLRGKPLLRVLYSMMAIQLYIAFVQHLQRDYTDGANAETNLTYTDHKLRLTIEYIWSPYLSAHMVKMFREWHAVTEMPSVVIVGCGLWSIQKSNASFNTIQEYNVNLTRLVQPINKLHEHRTRVLWSLQQPVNPAKLRVEFQMVTNEQIDLYNKAAIEVLSYSAAELWWSARLVAQEMVSESPDGIHLASRAVQHNTQILFNMYCNDYMNFNDGSCCSSTESYTMLQIVTFSFLAICIAIASVMSLYRRVLKLKGRPLQDYSLLLESDNQIATQPGDMYTLFTSLAIMAIIMVYFFVCDRTNFFMKENKYYSEFSFWLPIGYVCALGLFFTEDSKFTKVLHTDQIDEWKGWMQLVILVYHVTGASQVLSINMHIKVLISAYLFLLGYQQFCYVWQRADVGMVNFFKVLFQLNFMTVTLCLCMNRPYQFYFFVPLLSFWFMMCYGVLALPPHITAQTTENNVIQYFYLVIKFIGLFTVITILFMSEVFFEKIFVTRPWKALFVTTDDDIHEWWYRWKLDRYSVMYGMLFAVIHLLAQSYVVLRNISGMLRTRYSSFFAWFGNISLELFISQYHIWLAADTHGVLVLIPGYPVLNVIVTSFIFVCCSHEVHRVTKVLLPYAVPSDWRPLLRNVILFLAILVPIGINDGMF
;
A
#
# COMPACT_ATOMS: atom_id res chain seq x y z
N MET A 1 -11.37 -16.19 53.13
CA MET A 1 -10.63 -15.00 52.70
C MET A 1 -10.65 -14.97 51.18
N THR A 2 -11.48 -14.12 50.60
CA THR A 2 -11.51 -13.86 49.15
C THR A 2 -10.23 -13.12 48.80
N ASN A 3 -9.38 -13.69 47.94
CA ASN A 3 -8.20 -13.02 47.40
C ASN A 3 -8.69 -11.84 46.53
N GLU A 4 -8.80 -10.64 47.10
CA GLU A 4 -8.97 -9.43 46.30
C GLU A 4 -7.69 -9.21 45.50
N LYS A 5 -7.79 -9.41 44.18
CA LYS A 5 -6.70 -9.14 43.23
C LYS A 5 -6.26 -7.69 43.36
N SER A 6 -4.95 -7.46 43.32
CA SER A 6 -4.37 -6.12 43.35
C SER A 6 -4.86 -5.29 42.17
N ASN A 7 -4.95 -3.95 42.34
CA ASN A 7 -5.27 -3.04 41.23
C ASN A 7 -4.35 -3.23 40.02
N ILE A 8 -3.09 -3.61 40.24
CA ILE A 8 -2.13 -3.89 39.16
C ILE A 8 -2.49 -5.19 38.44
N GLU A 9 -2.86 -6.24 39.17
CA GLU A 9 -3.32 -7.50 38.57
C GLU A 9 -4.61 -7.31 37.77
N ASN A 10 -5.53 -6.48 38.27
CA ASN A 10 -6.75 -6.12 37.55
C ASN A 10 -6.43 -5.34 36.25
N ILE A 11 -5.42 -4.48 36.25
CA ILE A 11 -4.95 -3.77 35.04
C ILE A 11 -4.29 -4.76 34.06
N ILE A 12 -3.44 -5.67 34.56
CA ILE A 12 -2.79 -6.70 33.72
C ILE A 12 -3.84 -7.63 33.09
N ASP A 13 -4.86 -8.04 33.84
CA ASP A 13 -5.99 -8.84 33.34
C ASP A 13 -6.77 -8.10 32.22
N GLN A 14 -6.77 -6.77 32.24
CA GLN A 14 -7.35 -5.95 31.18
C GLN A 14 -6.44 -5.83 29.94
N ILE A 15 -5.13 -6.05 30.04
CA ILE A 15 -4.20 -6.10 28.91
C ILE A 15 -4.31 -7.48 28.24
N ASN A 16 -5.39 -7.66 27.48
CA ASN A 16 -5.64 -8.88 26.74
C ASN A 16 -5.94 -8.59 25.26
N SER A 17 -5.85 -9.63 24.43
CA SER A 17 -6.04 -9.51 22.98
C SER A 17 -7.46 -9.05 22.59
N ILE A 18 -8.47 -9.31 23.42
CA ILE A 18 -9.85 -8.89 23.17
C ILE A 18 -9.98 -7.36 23.37
N ASN A 19 -9.43 -6.84 24.45
CA ASN A 19 -9.43 -5.41 24.75
C ASN A 19 -8.56 -4.63 23.77
N ALA A 20 -7.42 -5.18 23.36
CA ALA A 20 -6.58 -4.60 22.32
C ALA A 20 -7.33 -4.44 20.99
N LYS A 21 -8.07 -5.47 20.56
CA LYS A 21 -8.89 -5.40 19.33
C LYS A 21 -10.04 -4.40 19.45
N ARG A 22 -10.68 -4.30 20.62
CA ARG A 22 -11.70 -3.28 20.87
C ARG A 22 -11.10 -1.88 20.80
N ALA A 23 -9.94 -1.66 21.39
CA ALA A 23 -9.22 -0.40 21.31
C ALA A 23 -8.87 -0.06 19.85
N ALA A 24 -8.36 -1.01 19.07
CA ALA A 24 -8.09 -0.83 17.65
C ALA A 24 -9.36 -0.45 16.86
N PHE A 25 -10.48 -1.11 17.13
CA PHE A 25 -11.77 -0.77 16.50
C PHE A 25 -12.21 0.67 16.81
N PHE A 26 -12.13 1.09 18.08
CA PHE A 26 -12.47 2.47 18.46
C PHE A 26 -11.48 3.50 17.89
N LEU A 27 -10.20 3.16 17.77
CA LEU A 27 -9.21 4.01 17.10
C LEU A 27 -9.55 4.20 15.63
N VAL A 28 -9.86 3.13 14.89
CA VAL A 28 -10.28 3.21 13.48
C VAL A 28 -11.53 4.07 13.33
N LEU A 29 -12.53 3.88 14.20
CA LEU A 29 -13.74 4.71 14.19
C LEU A 29 -13.43 6.18 14.50
N GLY A 30 -12.55 6.44 15.45
CA GLY A 30 -12.09 7.78 15.82
C GLY A 30 -11.37 8.49 14.66
N PHE A 31 -10.46 7.80 13.97
CA PHE A 31 -9.79 8.34 12.79
C PHE A 31 -10.76 8.54 11.62
N ALA A 32 -11.71 7.62 11.41
CA ALA A 32 -12.75 7.81 10.41
C ALA A 32 -13.60 9.05 10.70
N CYS A 33 -13.99 9.28 11.96
CA CYS A 33 -14.70 10.50 12.34
C CYS A 33 -13.84 11.76 12.14
N TYR A 34 -12.56 11.71 12.55
CA TYR A 34 -11.62 12.82 12.39
C TYR A 34 -11.41 13.21 10.93
N HIS A 35 -11.08 12.26 10.06
CA HIS A 35 -10.90 12.50 8.62
C HIS A 35 -12.22 12.87 7.94
N GLY A 36 -13.35 12.32 8.38
CA GLY A 36 -14.68 12.75 7.95
C GLY A 36 -14.95 14.23 8.24
N LEU A 37 -14.66 14.69 9.46
CA LEU A 37 -14.76 16.10 9.84
C LEU A 37 -13.77 16.99 9.06
N LEU A 38 -12.56 16.48 8.81
CA LEU A 38 -11.55 17.17 8.02
C LEU A 38 -12.04 17.42 6.59
N HIS A 39 -12.60 16.40 5.94
CA HIS A 39 -13.16 16.52 4.60
C HIS A 39 -14.40 17.42 4.55
N LEU A 40 -15.24 17.42 5.58
CA LEU A 40 -16.37 18.36 5.68
C LEU A 40 -15.91 19.81 5.79
N ARG A 41 -14.76 20.09 6.45
CA ARG A 41 -14.25 21.45 6.67
C ARG A 41 -13.40 21.97 5.51
N TYR A 42 -12.51 21.15 4.98
CA TYR A 42 -11.50 21.57 3.99
C TYR A 42 -11.80 21.09 2.55
N GLY A 43 -12.78 20.20 2.39
CA GLY A 43 -13.11 19.53 1.13
C GLY A 43 -12.36 18.21 0.94
N SER A 44 -12.79 17.43 -0.03
CA SER A 44 -12.20 16.14 -0.42
C SER A 44 -11.29 16.22 -1.64
N ASP A 45 -11.01 17.43 -2.14
CA ASP A 45 -10.23 17.62 -3.35
C ASP A 45 -8.73 17.51 -3.07
N SER A 46 -8.09 16.45 -3.58
CA SER A 46 -6.65 16.20 -3.47
C SER A 46 -5.81 17.27 -4.19
N CYS A 47 -6.37 18.01 -5.15
CA CYS A 47 -5.69 19.13 -5.78
C CYS A 47 -5.44 20.29 -4.84
N ARG A 48 -6.42 20.59 -3.98
CA ARG A 48 -6.26 21.66 -3.00
C ARG A 48 -5.11 21.36 -2.04
N TRP A 49 -5.00 20.09 -1.60
CA TRP A 49 -3.94 19.64 -0.72
C TRP A 49 -2.55 19.77 -1.38
N LEU A 50 -2.42 19.32 -2.64
CA LEU A 50 -1.21 19.46 -3.45
C LEU A 50 -0.68 20.91 -3.55
N LEU A 51 -1.58 21.87 -3.70
CA LEU A 51 -1.24 23.29 -3.85
C LEU A 51 -1.05 24.02 -2.52
N SER A 52 -1.48 23.44 -1.40
CA SER A 52 -1.53 24.11 -0.10
C SER A 52 -0.26 23.96 0.74
N ASP A 53 0.18 22.73 0.99
CA ASP A 53 1.17 22.47 2.04
C ASP A 53 2.00 21.21 1.72
N GLY A 54 3.18 21.10 2.33
CA GLY A 54 4.09 19.98 2.17
C GLY A 54 5.39 20.18 2.93
N ARG A 55 6.31 19.23 2.77
CA ARG A 55 7.65 19.28 3.37
C ARG A 55 8.68 18.60 2.50
N TYR A 56 9.95 18.96 2.68
CA TYR A 56 11.03 18.12 2.18
C TYR A 56 11.25 16.91 3.09
N LYS A 57 11.50 15.78 2.45
CA LYS A 57 11.99 14.57 3.11
C LYS A 57 13.50 14.60 3.27
N ALA A 58 14.05 13.66 4.04
CA ALA A 58 15.49 13.52 4.26
C ALA A 58 16.31 13.36 2.95
N ASN A 59 15.69 12.86 1.88
CA ASN A 59 16.29 12.73 0.55
C ASN A 59 16.15 14.00 -0.33
N GLN A 60 15.71 15.13 0.23
CA GLN A 60 15.49 16.40 -0.48
C GLN A 60 14.47 16.33 -1.62
N GLU A 61 13.57 15.35 -1.59
CA GLU A 61 12.38 15.28 -2.43
C GLU A 61 11.19 15.97 -1.74
N TRP A 62 10.41 16.72 -2.51
CA TRP A 62 9.21 17.40 -2.01
C TRP A 62 8.05 16.41 -1.84
N GLN A 63 7.39 16.44 -0.68
CA GLN A 63 6.20 15.64 -0.40
C GLN A 63 5.05 16.58 -0.02
N PRO A 64 3.98 16.69 -0.84
CA PRO A 64 2.77 17.38 -0.42
C PRO A 64 2.09 16.59 0.70
N TYR A 65 1.41 17.30 1.61
CA TYR A 65 0.58 16.63 2.59
C TYR A 65 -0.71 16.12 1.94
N GLY A 66 -1.16 14.93 2.36
CA GLY A 66 -2.47 14.41 1.98
C GLY A 66 -2.50 13.54 0.73
N CYS A 67 -1.53 13.65 -0.18
CA CYS A 67 -1.54 12.92 -1.44
C CYS A 67 -0.14 12.57 -1.94
N MET A 68 -0.08 11.67 -2.92
CA MET A 68 1.17 11.19 -3.52
C MET A 68 1.38 11.77 -4.90
N LEU A 69 2.61 12.21 -5.15
CA LEU A 69 3.05 12.67 -6.46
C LEU A 69 3.45 11.49 -7.33
N HIS A 70 2.96 11.48 -8.57
CA HIS A 70 3.53 10.71 -9.66
C HIS A 70 4.75 11.44 -10.22
N ARG A 71 5.80 10.70 -10.59
CA ARG A 71 7.00 11.29 -11.20
C ARG A 71 6.87 11.25 -12.72
N TYR A 72 6.58 12.40 -13.32
CA TYR A 72 6.46 12.51 -14.77
C TYR A 72 7.81 12.37 -15.47
N SER A 73 7.82 11.51 -16.50
CA SER A 73 8.90 11.37 -17.47
C SER A 73 8.45 11.85 -18.85
N GLN A 74 9.40 12.29 -19.67
CA GLN A 74 9.16 12.90 -20.99
C GLN A 74 8.30 12.04 -21.94
N MET A 75 8.34 10.71 -21.82
CA MET A 75 7.61 9.79 -22.69
C MET A 75 6.10 9.72 -22.40
N LEU A 76 5.69 10.04 -21.17
CA LEU A 76 4.32 9.82 -20.66
C LEU A 76 3.32 10.91 -21.08
N LEU A 77 3.78 12.08 -21.54
CA LEU A 77 2.95 13.24 -21.82
C LEU A 77 2.24 13.21 -23.20
N ARG A 78 2.32 12.09 -23.93
CA ARG A 78 1.73 11.97 -25.28
C ARG A 78 0.21 11.82 -25.27
N GLY A 79 -0.52 12.90 -25.59
CA GLY A 79 -1.84 12.75 -26.22
C GLY A 79 -3.00 13.70 -25.86
N LYS A 80 -2.86 14.74 -25.02
CA LYS A 80 -4.00 15.63 -24.66
C LYS A 80 -3.59 17.10 -24.39
N PRO A 81 -4.54 18.06 -24.49
CA PRO A 81 -4.28 19.37 -25.09
C PRO A 81 -3.91 20.48 -24.09
N LEU A 82 -3.30 21.53 -24.64
CA LEU A 82 -3.36 22.97 -24.27
C LEU A 82 -3.17 23.43 -22.80
N LEU A 83 -1.93 23.78 -22.42
CA LEU A 83 -1.59 24.57 -21.22
C LEU A 83 -1.34 26.04 -21.64
N ARG A 84 -2.35 26.89 -21.61
CA ARG A 84 -2.21 28.29 -22.05
C ARG A 84 -2.03 29.28 -20.89
N VAL A 85 -0.82 29.83 -20.89
CA VAL A 85 -0.36 31.10 -20.31
C VAL A 85 0.19 31.08 -18.88
N LEU A 86 1.50 31.36 -18.76
CA LEU A 86 2.22 31.60 -17.52
C LEU A 86 2.58 33.10 -17.37
N TYR A 87 2.18 33.71 -16.24
CA TYR A 87 2.56 35.04 -15.77
C TYR A 87 3.24 34.93 -14.39
N SER A 88 4.48 35.41 -14.29
CA SER A 88 5.19 35.86 -13.09
C SER A 88 6.68 35.98 -13.34
N MET A 89 7.44 36.60 -12.44
CA MET A 89 8.90 36.55 -12.50
C MET A 89 9.45 35.12 -12.35
N MET A 90 8.72 34.25 -11.64
CA MET A 90 8.97 32.80 -11.60
C MET A 90 8.55 32.09 -12.89
N ALA A 91 7.57 32.63 -13.62
CA ALA A 91 6.99 32.00 -14.79
C ALA A 91 8.00 31.77 -15.90
N ILE A 92 9.04 32.59 -16.04
CA ILE A 92 10.04 32.32 -17.06
C ILE A 92 10.90 31.10 -16.72
N GLN A 93 11.34 30.96 -15.46
CA GLN A 93 12.10 29.77 -15.04
C GLN A 93 11.24 28.51 -15.12
N LEU A 94 9.98 28.62 -14.73
CA LEU A 94 9.02 27.54 -14.77
C LEU A 94 8.66 27.17 -16.22
N TYR A 95 8.46 28.17 -17.09
CA TYR A 95 8.24 27.99 -18.53
C TYR A 95 9.42 27.26 -19.17
N ILE A 96 10.64 27.76 -18.95
CA ILE A 96 11.86 27.14 -19.50
C ILE A 96 11.98 25.71 -18.99
N ALA A 97 11.81 25.45 -17.68
CA ALA A 97 11.91 24.11 -17.13
C ALA A 97 10.81 23.17 -17.61
N PHE A 98 9.59 23.67 -17.80
CA PHE A 98 8.46 22.91 -18.31
C PHE A 98 8.68 22.52 -19.78
N VAL A 99 9.14 23.48 -20.62
CA VAL A 99 9.49 23.23 -22.02
C VAL A 99 10.70 22.30 -22.12
N GLN A 100 11.73 22.48 -21.29
CA GLN A 100 12.89 21.57 -21.23
C GLN A 100 12.51 20.15 -20.82
N HIS A 101 11.48 19.99 -19.98
CA HIS A 101 10.96 18.66 -19.63
C HIS A 101 10.29 17.97 -20.82
N LEU A 102 9.67 18.74 -21.73
CA LEU A 102 9.05 18.23 -22.97
C LEU A 102 10.09 18.03 -24.09
N GLN A 103 11.03 18.95 -24.23
CA GLN A 103 12.06 18.99 -25.26
C GLN A 103 13.43 19.32 -24.64
N ARG A 104 14.28 18.29 -24.55
CA ARG A 104 15.56 18.33 -23.83
C ARG A 104 16.56 19.36 -24.37
N ASP A 105 16.52 19.62 -25.68
CA ASP A 105 17.47 20.51 -26.38
C ASP A 105 16.95 21.95 -26.50
N TYR A 106 15.88 22.31 -25.78
CA TYR A 106 15.35 23.67 -25.82
C TYR A 106 16.32 24.65 -25.17
N THR A 107 16.90 25.51 -26.00
CA THR A 107 17.90 26.52 -25.65
C THR A 107 17.50 27.87 -26.23
N ASP A 108 16.44 28.48 -25.70
CA ASP A 108 16.17 29.88 -26.01
C ASP A 108 17.02 30.79 -25.10
N GLY A 109 17.94 31.52 -25.73
CA GLY A 109 18.69 32.64 -25.11
C GLY A 109 17.86 33.92 -25.02
N ALA A 110 16.55 33.80 -24.85
CA ALA A 110 15.63 34.94 -24.93
C ALA A 110 15.69 35.79 -23.66
N ASN A 111 15.69 37.11 -23.83
CA ASN A 111 15.59 38.09 -22.75
C ASN A 111 14.31 37.86 -21.93
N ALA A 112 14.40 37.97 -20.61
CA ALA A 112 13.28 37.67 -19.72
C ALA A 112 12.04 38.57 -19.88
N GLU A 113 12.18 39.64 -20.66
CA GLU A 113 11.21 40.72 -20.84
C GLU A 113 10.37 40.61 -22.13
N THR A 114 10.54 39.54 -22.90
CA THR A 114 9.76 39.29 -24.13
C THR A 114 8.75 38.16 -23.97
N ASN A 115 7.62 38.25 -24.67
CA ASN A 115 6.65 37.16 -24.74
C ASN A 115 7.25 35.96 -25.50
N LEU A 116 7.03 34.75 -25.00
CA LEU A 116 7.51 33.51 -25.61
C LEU A 116 6.32 32.60 -25.89
N THR A 117 6.39 31.84 -26.98
CA THR A 117 5.36 30.87 -27.33
C THR A 117 6.02 29.59 -27.80
N TYR A 118 5.65 28.47 -27.19
CA TYR A 118 6.06 27.13 -27.58
C TYR A 118 4.83 26.35 -28.03
N THR A 119 4.91 25.75 -29.22
CA THR A 119 3.83 24.94 -29.78
C THR A 119 4.32 23.55 -30.14
N ASP A 120 3.70 22.52 -29.56
CA ASP A 120 3.88 21.12 -29.95
C ASP A 120 2.64 20.62 -30.68
N HIS A 121 2.79 20.39 -31.99
CA HIS A 121 1.71 19.90 -32.85
C HIS A 121 1.31 18.44 -32.57
N LYS A 122 2.21 17.60 -32.04
CA LYS A 122 1.92 16.20 -31.71
C LYS A 122 1.08 16.12 -30.43
N LEU A 123 1.36 16.99 -29.47
CA LEU A 123 0.63 17.06 -28.21
C LEU A 123 -0.60 17.98 -28.26
N ARG A 124 -0.75 18.77 -29.33
CA ARG A 124 -1.72 19.89 -29.41
C ARG A 124 -1.60 20.80 -28.19
N LEU A 125 -0.36 21.08 -27.84
CA LEU A 125 0.01 21.86 -26.66
C LEU A 125 0.58 23.19 -27.12
N THR A 126 0.02 24.29 -26.61
CA THR A 126 0.55 25.63 -26.81
C THR A 126 0.81 26.21 -25.45
N ILE A 127 2.07 26.52 -25.15
CA ILE A 127 2.50 27.17 -23.91
C ILE A 127 2.92 28.58 -24.26
N GLU A 128 2.36 29.54 -23.57
CA GLU A 128 2.65 30.96 -23.77
C GLU A 128 3.20 31.55 -22.47
N TYR A 129 4.26 32.33 -22.57
CA TYR A 129 4.76 33.17 -21.52
C TYR A 129 4.53 34.62 -21.94
N ILE A 130 3.85 35.38 -21.09
CA ILE A 130 3.54 36.78 -21.37
C ILE A 130 4.15 37.64 -20.27
N TRP A 131 5.03 38.56 -20.68
CA TRP A 131 5.70 39.46 -19.77
C TRP A 131 4.75 40.56 -19.30
N SER A 132 4.37 40.51 -18.03
CA SER A 132 3.59 41.58 -17.39
C SER A 132 3.98 41.69 -15.91
N PRO A 133 5.02 42.48 -15.58
CA PRO A 133 5.59 42.54 -14.23
C PRO A 133 4.71 43.29 -13.22
N TYR A 134 3.69 44.03 -13.67
CA TYR A 134 2.83 44.87 -12.85
C TYR A 134 1.34 44.52 -13.00
N LEU A 135 0.60 44.65 -11.89
CA LEU A 135 -0.87 44.70 -11.92
C LEU A 135 -1.35 45.99 -12.57
N SER A 136 -1.46 45.96 -13.89
CA SER A 136 -1.84 47.10 -14.71
C SER A 136 -3.25 46.93 -15.29
N ALA A 137 -3.84 48.04 -15.76
CA ALA A 137 -5.09 47.99 -16.52
C ALA A 137 -4.97 47.07 -17.76
N HIS A 138 -3.77 46.94 -18.33
CA HIS A 138 -3.48 46.01 -19.40
C HIS A 138 -3.73 44.55 -18.98
N MET A 139 -3.23 44.13 -17.82
CA MET A 139 -3.48 42.78 -17.30
C MET A 139 -4.97 42.52 -17.10
N VAL A 140 -5.70 43.46 -16.49
CA VAL A 140 -7.15 43.33 -16.31
C VAL A 140 -7.89 43.22 -17.66
N LYS A 141 -7.45 43.98 -18.67
CA LYS A 141 -8.02 43.92 -20.02
C LYS A 141 -7.79 42.54 -20.66
N MET A 142 -6.58 41.99 -20.55
CA MET A 142 -6.27 40.64 -21.08
C MET A 142 -7.16 39.56 -20.47
N PHE A 143 -7.37 39.56 -19.15
CA PHE A 143 -8.26 38.58 -18.50
C PHE A 143 -9.71 38.68 -19.00
N ARG A 144 -10.17 39.89 -19.35
CA ARG A 144 -11.48 40.10 -19.95
C ARG A 144 -11.53 39.65 -21.41
N GLU A 145 -10.46 39.87 -22.16
CA GLU A 145 -10.34 39.47 -23.57
C GLU A 145 -10.27 37.96 -23.73
N TRP A 146 -9.60 37.21 -22.85
CA TRP A 146 -9.59 35.74 -22.92
C TRP A 146 -10.97 35.12 -22.80
N HIS A 147 -11.89 35.77 -22.10
CA HIS A 147 -13.28 35.34 -22.07
C HIS A 147 -13.99 35.49 -23.43
N ALA A 148 -13.50 36.38 -24.31
CA ALA A 148 -14.09 36.66 -25.61
C ALA A 148 -13.44 35.89 -26.78
N VAL A 149 -12.36 35.15 -26.55
CA VAL A 149 -11.62 34.41 -27.58
C VAL A 149 -12.18 32.99 -27.73
N THR A 150 -12.29 32.50 -28.97
CA THR A 150 -12.85 31.17 -29.33
C THR A 150 -12.10 30.00 -28.69
N GLU A 151 -10.80 30.14 -28.44
CA GLU A 151 -9.97 29.13 -27.78
C GLU A 151 -9.42 29.67 -26.44
N MET A 152 -10.15 29.40 -25.37
CA MET A 152 -9.81 29.83 -24.01
C MET A 152 -8.62 29.06 -23.41
N PRO A 153 -7.91 29.66 -22.44
CA PRO A 153 -6.84 28.96 -21.72
C PRO A 153 -7.39 27.92 -20.75
N SER A 154 -6.76 26.74 -20.67
CA SER A 154 -7.15 25.69 -19.70
C SER A 154 -6.63 25.99 -18.28
N VAL A 155 -5.40 26.50 -18.17
CA VAL A 155 -4.74 26.82 -16.90
C VAL A 155 -3.95 28.11 -17.08
N VAL A 156 -4.27 29.12 -16.28
CA VAL A 156 -3.55 30.40 -16.23
C VAL A 156 -2.79 30.48 -14.92
N ILE A 157 -1.47 30.62 -14.97
CA ILE A 157 -0.63 30.80 -13.78
C ILE A 157 -0.26 32.28 -13.69
N VAL A 158 -0.43 32.89 -12.52
CA VAL A 158 -0.26 34.34 -12.32
C VAL A 158 0.49 34.61 -11.03
N GLY A 159 1.44 35.54 -11.06
CA GLY A 159 2.09 36.02 -9.84
C GLY A 159 2.83 37.32 -10.10
N CYS A 160 2.58 38.33 -9.30
CA CYS A 160 3.23 39.63 -9.44
C CYS A 160 3.35 40.29 -8.08
N GLY A 161 4.43 41.04 -7.88
CA GLY A 161 4.73 41.69 -6.61
C GLY A 161 6.16 42.21 -6.55
N LEU A 162 7.14 41.39 -6.92
CA LEU A 162 8.57 41.75 -6.80
C LEU A 162 8.93 43.09 -7.48
N TRP A 163 8.57 43.24 -8.76
CA TRP A 163 8.83 44.48 -9.53
C TRP A 163 8.06 45.70 -8.98
N SER A 164 6.91 45.47 -8.34
CA SER A 164 6.15 46.54 -7.70
C SER A 164 6.84 47.04 -6.42
N ILE A 165 7.42 46.11 -5.63
CA ILE A 165 8.28 46.45 -4.49
C ILE A 165 9.52 47.20 -4.97
N GLN A 166 10.15 46.70 -6.04
CA GLN A 166 11.36 47.27 -6.59
C GLN A 166 11.14 48.73 -7.06
N LYS A 167 10.13 48.94 -7.90
CA LYS A 167 9.82 50.25 -8.49
C LYS A 167 9.42 51.29 -7.44
N SER A 168 8.72 50.87 -6.40
CA SER A 168 8.23 51.77 -5.34
C SER A 168 9.24 51.98 -4.21
N ASN A 169 10.42 51.37 -4.30
CA ASN A 169 11.41 51.35 -3.23
C ASN A 169 10.81 50.91 -1.87
N ALA A 170 9.98 49.86 -1.90
CA ALA A 170 9.27 49.30 -0.74
C ALA A 170 8.30 50.26 -0.01
N SER A 171 7.62 51.15 -0.74
CA SER A 171 6.63 52.07 -0.17
C SER A 171 5.33 51.39 0.25
N PHE A 172 4.84 51.70 1.45
CA PHE A 172 3.57 51.18 1.98
C PHE A 172 2.34 51.61 1.16
N ASN A 173 2.36 52.79 0.55
CA ASN A 173 1.22 53.27 -0.26
C ASN A 173 0.98 52.39 -1.49
N THR A 174 2.06 51.85 -2.08
CA THR A 174 1.97 50.97 -3.25
C THR A 174 1.33 49.62 -2.93
N ILE A 175 1.35 49.18 -1.67
CA ILE A 175 0.62 47.98 -1.22
C ILE A 175 -0.89 48.21 -1.29
N GLN A 176 -1.37 49.40 -0.93
CA GLN A 176 -2.79 49.74 -1.03
C GLN A 176 -3.23 49.78 -2.50
N GLU A 177 -2.41 50.37 -3.38
CA GLU A 177 -2.66 50.36 -4.82
C GLU A 177 -2.67 48.94 -5.40
N TYR A 178 -1.73 48.09 -4.96
CA TYR A 178 -1.67 46.69 -5.34
C TYR A 178 -2.94 45.94 -4.92
N ASN A 179 -3.42 46.14 -3.69
CA ASN A 179 -4.67 45.57 -3.19
C ASN A 179 -5.87 46.00 -4.05
N VAL A 180 -6.04 47.31 -4.30
CA VAL A 180 -7.13 47.82 -5.16
C VAL A 180 -7.04 47.24 -6.56
N ASN A 181 -5.84 47.11 -7.14
CA ASN A 181 -5.69 46.54 -8.48
C ASN A 181 -5.99 45.03 -8.52
N LEU A 182 -5.68 44.28 -7.45
CA LEU A 182 -6.07 42.88 -7.32
C LEU A 182 -7.58 42.70 -7.30
N THR A 183 -8.32 43.56 -6.59
CA THR A 183 -9.79 43.45 -6.52
C THR A 183 -10.44 43.55 -7.91
N ARG A 184 -9.81 44.27 -8.85
CA ARG A 184 -10.29 44.40 -10.24
C ARG A 184 -10.15 43.11 -11.06
N LEU A 185 -9.28 42.18 -10.63
CA LEU A 185 -9.10 40.87 -11.28
C LEU A 185 -10.08 39.82 -10.80
N VAL A 186 -10.69 39.99 -9.61
CA VAL A 186 -11.60 39.00 -9.01
C VAL A 186 -12.76 38.64 -9.96
N GLN A 187 -13.44 39.64 -10.51
CA GLN A 187 -14.55 39.40 -11.44
C GLN A 187 -14.12 38.68 -12.73
N PRO A 188 -13.08 39.14 -13.47
CA PRO A 188 -12.56 38.41 -14.62
C PRO A 188 -12.14 36.96 -14.31
N ILE A 189 -11.50 36.72 -13.15
CA ILE A 189 -11.08 35.38 -12.73
C ILE A 189 -12.29 34.46 -12.52
N ASN A 190 -13.32 34.93 -11.80
CA ASN A 190 -14.52 34.14 -11.55
C ASN A 190 -15.22 33.74 -12.87
N LYS A 191 -15.28 34.66 -13.85
CA LYS A 191 -15.83 34.36 -15.17
C LYS A 191 -15.03 33.31 -15.94
N LEU A 192 -13.70 33.32 -15.86
CA LEU A 192 -12.88 32.28 -16.48
C LEU A 192 -13.12 30.92 -15.82
N HIS A 193 -13.28 30.90 -14.49
CA HIS A 193 -13.54 29.67 -13.74
C HIS A 193 -14.88 29.01 -14.10
N GLU A 194 -15.94 29.80 -14.33
CA GLU A 194 -17.26 29.30 -14.80
C GLU A 194 -17.13 28.48 -16.10
N HIS A 195 -16.14 28.79 -16.94
CA HIS A 195 -15.84 28.09 -18.19
C HIS A 195 -14.77 26.99 -18.06
N ARG A 196 -14.48 26.53 -16.83
CA ARG A 196 -13.49 25.48 -16.50
C ARG A 196 -12.02 25.86 -16.69
N THR A 197 -11.70 27.15 -16.83
CA THR A 197 -10.29 27.61 -16.75
C THR A 197 -9.84 27.62 -15.30
N ARG A 198 -8.73 26.95 -14.97
CA ARG A 198 -8.12 27.06 -13.64
C ARG A 198 -7.19 28.27 -13.59
N VAL A 199 -7.38 29.16 -12.63
CA VAL A 199 -6.49 30.31 -12.41
C VAL A 199 -5.69 30.06 -11.13
N LEU A 200 -4.39 29.84 -11.29
CA LEU A 200 -3.44 29.67 -10.20
C LEU A 200 -2.77 30.99 -9.87
N TRP A 201 -2.87 31.42 -8.62
CA TRP A 201 -2.12 32.56 -8.11
C TRP A 201 -0.88 32.09 -7.34
N SER A 202 0.28 32.22 -7.96
CA SER A 202 1.58 31.96 -7.34
C SER A 202 1.92 33.07 -6.35
N LEU A 203 2.07 32.67 -5.08
CA LEU A 203 2.62 33.55 -4.07
C LEU A 203 4.07 33.92 -4.43
N GLN A 204 4.46 35.13 -4.03
CA GLN A 204 5.81 35.63 -4.20
C GLN A 204 6.77 34.84 -3.31
N GLN A 205 7.90 34.49 -3.89
CA GLN A 205 8.90 33.61 -3.31
C GLN A 205 9.85 34.38 -2.38
N PRO A 206 10.38 33.76 -1.32
CA PRO A 206 11.39 34.41 -0.49
C PRO A 206 12.69 34.64 -1.29
N VAL A 207 13.33 35.76 -1.01
CA VAL A 207 14.62 36.16 -1.58
C VAL A 207 15.76 35.90 -0.60
N ASN A 208 16.98 35.76 -1.13
CA ASN A 208 18.21 35.67 -0.33
C ASN A 208 18.93 37.03 -0.32
N PRO A 209 18.83 37.83 0.76
CA PRO A 209 19.39 39.18 0.81
C PRO A 209 20.90 39.24 0.53
N ALA A 210 21.65 38.18 0.87
CA ALA A 210 23.10 38.15 0.73
C ALA A 210 23.57 38.07 -0.74
N LYS A 211 22.72 37.62 -1.66
CA LYS A 211 23.05 37.44 -3.09
C LYS A 211 22.38 38.47 -4.00
N LEU A 212 21.54 39.35 -3.44
CA LEU A 212 20.79 40.33 -4.22
C LEU A 212 21.70 41.36 -4.89
N ARG A 213 21.37 41.69 -6.14
CA ARG A 213 21.95 42.83 -6.84
C ARG A 213 21.53 44.14 -6.17
N VAL A 214 22.33 45.19 -6.35
CA VAL A 214 22.10 46.52 -5.75
C VAL A 214 20.68 47.04 -6.03
N GLU A 215 20.18 46.82 -7.25
CA GLU A 215 18.85 47.22 -7.70
C GLU A 215 17.68 46.53 -7.01
N PHE A 216 17.92 45.48 -6.22
CA PHE A 216 16.88 44.72 -5.52
C PHE A 216 17.09 44.68 -4.01
N GLN A 217 18.09 45.40 -3.46
CA GLN A 217 18.43 45.36 -2.03
C GLN A 217 17.30 45.81 -1.09
N MET A 218 16.40 46.67 -1.57
CA MET A 218 15.20 47.11 -0.83
C MET A 218 14.11 46.04 -0.75
N VAL A 219 14.19 44.97 -1.54
CA VAL A 219 13.25 43.85 -1.46
C VAL A 219 13.63 42.97 -0.28
N THR A 220 12.87 43.08 0.80
CA THR A 220 13.00 42.20 1.98
C THR A 220 11.92 41.12 1.98
N ASN A 221 12.17 40.01 2.68
CA ASN A 221 11.16 38.95 2.85
C ASN A 221 9.90 39.45 3.57
N GLU A 222 10.04 40.41 4.49
CA GLU A 222 8.90 41.06 5.14
C GLU A 222 8.01 41.81 4.14
N GLN A 223 8.60 42.53 3.19
CA GLN A 223 7.83 43.22 2.14
C GLN A 223 7.12 42.22 1.24
N ILE A 224 7.80 41.14 0.85
CA ILE A 224 7.21 40.04 0.07
C ILE A 224 5.99 39.45 0.82
N ASP A 225 6.09 39.29 2.14
CA ASP A 225 5.02 38.74 2.97
C ASP A 225 3.81 39.68 3.06
N LEU A 226 4.03 41.00 3.11
CA LEU A 226 2.95 41.98 3.05
C LEU A 226 2.18 41.91 1.71
N TYR A 227 2.90 41.80 0.59
CA TYR A 227 2.27 41.66 -0.73
C TYR A 227 1.52 40.33 -0.86
N ASN A 228 2.10 39.23 -0.36
CA ASN A 228 1.42 37.94 -0.32
C ASN A 228 0.16 37.99 0.54
N LYS A 229 0.22 38.62 1.71
CA LYS A 229 -0.93 38.80 2.60
C LYS A 229 -2.05 39.56 1.88
N ALA A 230 -1.73 40.65 1.19
CA ALA A 230 -2.70 41.39 0.38
C ALA A 230 -3.33 40.52 -0.72
N ALA A 231 -2.54 39.70 -1.40
CA ALA A 231 -3.04 38.77 -2.41
C ALA A 231 -3.97 37.69 -1.82
N ILE A 232 -3.61 37.11 -0.67
CA ILE A 232 -4.40 36.09 0.02
C ILE A 232 -5.74 36.66 0.48
N GLU A 233 -5.73 37.85 1.11
CA GLU A 233 -6.95 38.50 1.61
C GLU A 233 -7.94 38.80 0.49
N VAL A 234 -7.48 39.23 -0.69
CA VAL A 234 -8.35 39.55 -1.82
C VAL A 234 -8.80 38.28 -2.57
N LEU A 235 -7.88 37.37 -2.87
CA LEU A 235 -8.14 36.25 -3.78
C LEU A 235 -8.76 35.04 -3.09
N SER A 236 -8.65 34.91 -1.76
CA SER A 236 -9.29 33.81 -1.02
C SER A 236 -10.82 33.78 -1.15
N TYR A 237 -11.44 34.92 -1.47
CA TYR A 237 -12.87 35.05 -1.74
C TYR A 237 -13.22 34.98 -3.24
N SER A 238 -12.24 34.69 -4.10
CA SER A 238 -12.41 34.49 -5.54
C SER A 238 -12.27 33.01 -5.91
N ALA A 239 -12.54 32.69 -7.18
CA ALA A 239 -12.31 31.36 -7.73
C ALA A 239 -10.83 31.08 -8.07
N ALA A 240 -9.90 31.98 -7.73
CA ALA A 240 -8.47 31.75 -7.88
C ALA A 240 -7.96 30.72 -6.87
N GLU A 241 -7.16 29.77 -7.34
CA GLU A 241 -6.46 28.81 -6.48
C GLU A 241 -5.11 29.39 -6.06
N LEU A 242 -4.91 29.58 -4.75
CA LEU A 242 -3.64 30.07 -4.22
C LEU A 242 -2.60 28.94 -4.21
N TRP A 243 -1.47 29.13 -4.90
CA TRP A 243 -0.39 28.15 -4.96
C TRP A 243 0.64 28.39 -3.86
N TRP A 244 0.34 27.86 -2.68
CA TRP A 244 1.16 27.96 -1.47
C TRP A 244 2.37 27.03 -1.47
N SER A 245 2.21 25.80 -1.97
CA SER A 245 3.28 24.81 -1.95
C SER A 245 4.52 25.27 -2.72
N ALA A 246 4.34 26.02 -3.83
CA ALA A 246 5.46 26.63 -4.53
C ALA A 246 6.30 27.56 -3.65
N ARG A 247 5.66 28.25 -2.70
CA ARG A 247 6.35 29.12 -1.74
C ARG A 247 7.18 28.34 -0.74
N LEU A 248 6.61 27.27 -0.20
CA LEU A 248 7.28 26.41 0.78
C LEU A 248 8.49 25.69 0.15
N VAL A 249 8.32 25.19 -1.08
CA VAL A 249 9.40 24.59 -1.89
C VAL A 249 10.59 25.54 -2.00
N ALA A 250 10.33 26.82 -2.30
CA ALA A 250 11.39 27.82 -2.41
C ALA A 250 12.02 28.17 -1.06
N GLN A 251 11.20 28.29 -0.01
CA GLN A 251 11.62 28.73 1.32
C GLN A 251 12.70 27.83 1.94
N GLU A 252 12.62 26.52 1.72
CA GLU A 252 13.63 25.58 2.24
C GLU A 252 14.93 25.58 1.41
N MET A 253 14.92 26.10 0.18
CA MET A 253 16.06 26.08 -0.75
C MET A 253 16.63 27.49 -1.09
N VAL A 254 16.30 28.51 -0.29
CA VAL A 254 16.69 29.92 -0.54
C VAL A 254 18.21 30.11 -0.62
N SER A 255 18.98 29.34 0.15
CA SER A 255 20.46 29.42 0.15
C SER A 255 21.07 29.00 -1.19
N GLU A 256 20.42 28.08 -1.92
CA GLU A 256 20.88 27.55 -3.22
C GLU A 256 20.50 28.45 -4.41
N SER A 257 19.81 29.57 -4.17
CA SER A 257 19.49 30.54 -5.22
C SER A 257 20.78 31.08 -5.90
N PRO A 258 20.82 31.20 -7.23
CA PRO A 258 22.01 31.67 -7.95
C PRO A 258 22.29 33.17 -7.75
N ASP A 259 21.26 34.01 -7.74
CA ASP A 259 21.36 35.47 -7.68
C ASP A 259 20.48 36.12 -6.60
N GLY A 260 19.94 35.29 -5.70
CA GLY A 260 19.10 35.69 -4.58
C GLY A 260 17.65 35.99 -4.92
N ILE A 261 17.26 35.96 -6.19
CA ILE A 261 15.87 36.16 -6.64
C ILE A 261 15.33 34.91 -7.34
N HIS A 262 16.13 34.32 -8.22
CA HIS A 262 15.75 33.14 -8.97
C HIS A 262 15.75 31.90 -8.09
N LEU A 263 14.82 30.98 -8.36
CA LEU A 263 14.72 29.71 -7.65
C LEU A 263 15.93 28.81 -7.94
N ALA A 264 16.29 27.99 -6.96
CA ALA A 264 17.23 26.90 -7.15
C ALA A 264 16.72 25.92 -8.21
N SER A 265 17.61 25.32 -9.00
CA SER A 265 17.24 24.42 -10.10
C SER A 265 16.31 23.28 -9.66
N ARG A 266 16.56 22.68 -8.48
CA ARG A 266 15.71 21.62 -7.92
C ARG A 266 14.32 22.12 -7.50
N ALA A 267 14.23 23.31 -6.90
CA ALA A 267 12.94 23.91 -6.56
C ALA A 267 12.08 24.15 -7.81
N VAL A 268 12.69 24.59 -8.91
CA VAL A 268 12.00 24.72 -10.20
C VAL A 268 11.51 23.36 -10.70
N GLN A 269 12.36 22.31 -10.64
CA GLN A 269 11.96 20.96 -11.03
C GLN A 269 10.79 20.42 -10.21
N HIS A 270 10.80 20.61 -8.89
CA HIS A 270 9.70 20.21 -8.01
C HIS A 270 8.41 20.96 -8.30
N ASN A 271 8.47 22.28 -8.52
CA ASN A 271 7.30 23.06 -8.92
C ASN A 271 6.74 22.61 -10.29
N THR A 272 7.62 22.25 -11.24
CA THR A 272 7.21 21.67 -12.52
C THR A 272 6.51 20.33 -12.33
N GLN A 273 7.00 19.46 -11.44
CA GLN A 273 6.33 18.19 -11.12
C GLN A 273 4.97 18.39 -10.44
N ILE A 274 4.85 19.38 -9.54
CA ILE A 274 3.56 19.75 -8.93
C ILE A 274 2.55 20.17 -10.01
N LEU A 275 2.96 20.98 -10.99
CA LEU A 275 2.10 21.38 -12.10
C LEU A 275 1.66 20.19 -12.97
N PHE A 276 2.58 19.30 -13.31
CA PHE A 276 2.22 18.10 -14.08
C PHE A 276 1.23 17.23 -13.30
N ASN A 277 1.44 17.01 -12.01
CA ASN A 277 0.50 16.25 -11.18
C ASN A 277 -0.86 16.93 -11.11
N MET A 278 -0.89 18.26 -10.99
CA MET A 278 -2.14 18.99 -10.93
C MET A 278 -2.94 18.92 -12.23
N TYR A 279 -2.26 19.00 -13.37
CA TYR A 279 -2.91 19.05 -14.67
C TYR A 279 -3.19 17.66 -15.26
N CYS A 280 -2.25 16.73 -15.16
CA CYS A 280 -2.24 15.49 -15.93
C CYS A 280 -2.83 14.28 -15.17
N ASN A 281 -2.82 14.25 -13.83
CA ASN A 281 -3.19 13.05 -13.07
C ASN A 281 -4.66 12.62 -13.26
N ASP A 282 -5.58 13.54 -13.54
CA ASP A 282 -6.99 13.19 -13.78
C ASP A 282 -7.23 12.63 -15.19
N TYR A 283 -6.34 12.94 -16.13
CA TYR A 283 -6.43 12.45 -17.51
C TYR A 283 -5.67 11.15 -17.73
N MET A 284 -4.69 10.86 -16.87
CA MET A 284 -3.77 9.75 -17.00
C MET A 284 -4.01 8.76 -15.87
N ASN A 285 -4.40 7.54 -16.20
CA ASN A 285 -4.73 6.52 -15.22
C ASN A 285 -3.45 5.84 -14.70
N PHE A 286 -2.78 6.48 -13.74
CA PHE A 286 -1.58 5.94 -13.08
C PHE A 286 -1.90 5.43 -11.67
N ASN A 287 -1.24 4.34 -11.27
CA ASN A 287 -1.48 3.70 -9.97
C ASN A 287 -0.55 4.21 -8.84
N ASP A 288 0.47 5.02 -9.16
CA ASP A 288 1.52 5.47 -8.24
C ASP A 288 1.37 6.93 -7.78
N GLY A 289 0.36 7.65 -8.28
CA GLY A 289 -0.02 9.00 -7.86
C GLY A 289 -1.46 9.05 -7.33
N SER A 290 -1.74 9.94 -6.38
CA SER A 290 -3.10 10.17 -5.85
C SER A 290 -3.49 11.65 -5.76
N CYS A 291 -2.54 12.57 -5.93
CA CYS A 291 -2.85 13.99 -6.03
C CYS A 291 -3.65 14.27 -7.31
N CYS A 292 -4.68 15.12 -7.27
CA CYS A 292 -5.43 15.54 -8.46
C CYS A 292 -5.93 14.41 -9.37
N SER A 293 -6.25 13.26 -8.79
CA SER A 293 -6.76 12.10 -9.53
C SER A 293 -8.15 11.75 -9.01
N SER A 294 -9.11 11.60 -9.92
CA SER A 294 -10.43 11.05 -9.61
C SER A 294 -10.32 9.58 -9.21
N THR A 295 -11.17 9.14 -8.29
CA THR A 295 -11.19 7.75 -7.84
C THR A 295 -11.65 6.82 -8.97
N GLU A 296 -11.02 5.64 -9.10
CA GLU A 296 -11.44 4.58 -10.03
C GLU A 296 -12.95 4.29 -9.87
N SER A 297 -13.63 4.05 -10.99
CA SER A 297 -15.05 3.67 -10.98
C SER A 297 -15.24 2.26 -10.40
N TYR A 298 -16.34 2.07 -9.67
CA TYR A 298 -16.67 0.79 -9.07
C TYR A 298 -17.06 -0.26 -10.11
N THR A 299 -16.51 -1.48 -9.99
CA THR A 299 -16.88 -2.59 -10.88
C THR A 299 -18.12 -3.34 -10.40
N MET A 300 -18.79 -4.04 -11.33
CA MET A 300 -19.98 -4.85 -11.01
C MET A 300 -19.66 -5.91 -9.96
N LEU A 301 -18.49 -6.52 -10.04
CA LEU A 301 -17.95 -7.41 -9.03
C LEU A 301 -17.93 -6.78 -7.62
N GLN A 302 -17.31 -5.60 -7.49
CA GLN A 302 -17.18 -4.93 -6.19
C GLN A 302 -18.56 -4.65 -5.61
N ILE A 303 -19.49 -4.20 -6.46
CA ILE A 303 -20.88 -3.96 -6.05
C ILE A 303 -21.53 -5.24 -5.54
N VAL A 304 -21.43 -6.36 -6.26
CA VAL A 304 -22.03 -7.65 -5.86
C VAL A 304 -21.40 -8.18 -4.57
N THR A 305 -20.07 -8.13 -4.45
CA THR A 305 -19.34 -8.63 -3.29
C THR A 305 -19.62 -7.82 -2.04
N PHE A 306 -19.58 -6.48 -2.11
CA PHE A 306 -19.95 -5.62 -0.99
C PHE A 306 -21.44 -5.73 -0.64
N SER A 307 -22.33 -5.98 -1.61
CA SER A 307 -23.74 -6.27 -1.32
C SER A 307 -23.90 -7.56 -0.52
N PHE A 308 -23.20 -8.63 -0.89
CA PHE A 308 -23.19 -9.89 -0.13
C PHE A 308 -22.63 -9.70 1.30
N LEU A 309 -21.52 -8.97 1.43
CA LEU A 309 -20.92 -8.65 2.72
C LEU A 309 -21.86 -7.80 3.60
N ALA A 310 -22.58 -6.85 3.01
CA ALA A 310 -23.58 -6.03 3.70
C ALA A 310 -24.76 -6.86 4.19
N ILE A 311 -25.24 -7.83 3.40
CA ILE A 311 -26.27 -8.79 3.84
C ILE A 311 -25.78 -9.62 5.03
N CYS A 312 -24.53 -10.10 5.00
CA CYS A 312 -23.93 -10.83 6.12
C CYS A 312 -23.89 -9.98 7.40
N ILE A 313 -23.52 -8.69 7.29
CA ILE A 313 -23.55 -7.74 8.42
C ILE A 313 -24.98 -7.57 8.94
N ALA A 314 -25.96 -7.38 8.06
CA ALA A 314 -27.36 -7.22 8.44
C ALA A 314 -27.88 -8.45 9.20
N ILE A 315 -27.67 -9.66 8.68
CA ILE A 315 -28.09 -10.91 9.34
C ILE A 315 -27.40 -11.06 10.71
N ALA A 316 -26.09 -10.81 10.80
CA ALA A 316 -25.37 -10.87 12.07
C ALA A 316 -25.91 -9.85 13.09
N SER A 317 -26.24 -8.64 12.64
CA SER A 317 -26.80 -7.58 13.49
C SER A 317 -28.19 -7.95 14.03
N VAL A 318 -29.05 -8.52 13.19
CA VAL A 318 -30.39 -8.99 13.56
C VAL A 318 -30.30 -10.13 14.57
N MET A 319 -29.42 -11.11 14.34
CA MET A 319 -29.22 -12.21 15.30
C MET A 319 -28.63 -11.73 16.63
N SER A 320 -27.70 -10.77 16.60
CA SER A 320 -27.13 -10.17 17.82
C SER A 320 -28.19 -9.39 18.60
N LEU A 321 -29.03 -8.61 17.91
CA LEU A 321 -30.16 -7.90 18.51
C LEU A 321 -31.17 -8.87 19.11
N TYR A 322 -31.53 -9.93 18.39
CA TYR A 322 -32.44 -10.97 18.86
C TYR A 322 -31.92 -11.64 20.15
N ARG A 323 -30.63 -12.02 20.18
CA ARG A 323 -29.98 -12.56 21.40
C ARG A 323 -29.98 -11.55 22.56
N ARG A 324 -29.73 -10.26 22.28
CA ARG A 324 -29.81 -9.20 23.30
C ARG A 324 -31.22 -9.04 23.86
N VAL A 325 -32.24 -9.03 23.01
CA VAL A 325 -33.65 -8.94 23.41
C VAL A 325 -34.07 -10.16 24.24
N LEU A 326 -33.66 -11.37 23.84
CA LEU A 326 -33.89 -12.59 24.62
C LEU A 326 -33.24 -12.54 26.01
N LYS A 327 -32.00 -12.05 26.09
CA LYS A 327 -31.28 -11.86 27.35
C LYS A 327 -31.97 -10.83 28.25
N LEU A 328 -32.46 -9.73 27.68
CA LEU A 328 -33.26 -8.72 28.39
C LEU A 328 -34.62 -9.26 28.86
N LYS A 329 -35.21 -10.20 28.11
CA LYS A 329 -36.46 -10.91 28.48
C LYS A 329 -36.24 -12.06 29.48
N GLY A 330 -35.03 -12.25 30.00
CA GLY A 330 -34.74 -13.24 31.04
C GLY A 330 -34.82 -14.70 30.59
N ARG A 331 -34.80 -14.99 29.29
CA ARG A 331 -34.71 -16.38 28.77
C ARG A 331 -33.24 -16.68 28.46
N PRO A 332 -32.51 -17.43 29.30
CA PRO A 332 -31.15 -17.83 28.96
C PRO A 332 -31.18 -18.75 27.74
N LEU A 333 -30.46 -18.37 26.68
CA LEU A 333 -30.15 -19.28 25.60
C LEU A 333 -29.10 -20.25 26.17
N GLN A 334 -29.46 -21.52 26.32
CA GLN A 334 -28.60 -22.53 26.92
C GLN A 334 -27.45 -22.85 25.93
N ASP A 335 -26.36 -22.07 25.99
CA ASP A 335 -25.11 -22.42 25.31
C ASP A 335 -24.53 -23.65 26.04
N TYR A 336 -24.67 -24.85 25.45
CA TYR A 336 -23.95 -26.03 25.90
C TYR A 336 -22.44 -25.85 25.57
N SER A 337 -21.71 -25.11 26.41
CA SER A 337 -20.25 -25.19 26.43
C SER A 337 -19.85 -26.33 27.37
N LEU A 338 -19.60 -27.51 26.79
CA LEU A 338 -18.94 -28.60 27.51
C LEU A 338 -17.55 -28.10 27.94
N LEU A 339 -17.37 -27.91 29.25
CA LEU A 339 -16.07 -27.69 29.88
C LEU A 339 -15.19 -28.92 29.61
N LEU A 340 -14.32 -28.81 28.62
CA LEU A 340 -13.18 -29.71 28.45
C LEU A 340 -11.91 -28.85 28.54
N GLU A 341 -11.37 -28.77 29.74
CA GLU A 341 -9.97 -28.46 29.97
C GLU A 341 -9.12 -29.52 29.28
N SER A 342 -8.69 -29.25 28.05
CA SER A 342 -7.39 -29.69 27.55
C SER A 342 -7.03 -28.87 26.33
N ASP A 343 -5.88 -28.23 26.40
CA ASP A 343 -5.33 -27.23 25.46
C ASP A 343 -4.91 -27.81 24.09
N ASN A 344 -5.58 -28.84 23.60
CA ASN A 344 -5.32 -29.45 22.29
C ASN A 344 -6.59 -30.13 21.77
N GLN A 345 -7.00 -29.75 20.55
CA GLN A 345 -8.17 -30.22 19.77
C GLN A 345 -9.41 -29.32 19.86
N ILE A 346 -9.42 -28.27 19.04
CA ILE A 346 -10.64 -27.56 18.64
C ILE A 346 -11.43 -28.50 17.72
N ALA A 347 -12.25 -29.36 18.31
CA ALA A 347 -13.35 -30.02 17.63
C ALA A 347 -14.60 -29.15 17.77
N THR A 348 -14.64 -28.03 17.04
CA THR A 348 -15.87 -27.24 16.90
C THR A 348 -16.87 -28.03 16.06
N GLN A 349 -17.92 -28.54 16.72
CA GLN A 349 -19.11 -29.04 16.03
C GLN A 349 -19.72 -27.91 15.18
N PRO A 350 -20.11 -28.19 13.92
CA PRO A 350 -20.75 -27.21 13.04
C PRO A 350 -22.21 -27.03 13.48
N GLY A 351 -22.48 -26.10 14.40
CA GLY A 351 -23.83 -25.92 14.97
C GLY A 351 -24.39 -24.50 14.94
N ASP A 352 -23.57 -23.46 15.13
CA ASP A 352 -24.10 -22.12 15.32
C ASP A 352 -24.04 -21.29 14.02
N MET A 353 -25.20 -21.07 13.38
CA MET A 353 -25.32 -20.07 12.30
C MET A 353 -24.90 -18.67 12.77
N TYR A 354 -25.05 -18.39 14.07
CA TYR A 354 -24.58 -17.15 14.69
C TYR A 354 -23.07 -16.96 14.54
N THR A 355 -22.26 -17.98 14.85
CA THR A 355 -20.79 -17.88 14.76
C THR A 355 -20.33 -17.72 13.31
N LEU A 356 -21.01 -18.37 12.37
CA LEU A 356 -20.75 -18.20 10.93
C LEU A 356 -20.95 -16.74 10.48
N PHE A 357 -22.17 -16.20 10.63
CA PHE A 357 -22.47 -14.85 10.14
C PHE A 357 -21.76 -13.75 10.92
N THR A 358 -21.50 -13.93 12.22
CA THR A 358 -20.68 -12.96 12.98
C THR A 358 -19.23 -12.95 12.49
N SER A 359 -18.66 -14.11 12.17
CA SER A 359 -17.30 -14.19 11.61
C SER A 359 -17.23 -13.57 10.20
N LEU A 360 -18.25 -13.82 9.37
CA LEU A 360 -18.37 -13.17 8.04
C LEU A 360 -18.59 -11.65 8.16
N ALA A 361 -19.36 -11.18 9.14
CA ALA A 361 -19.57 -9.76 9.37
C ALA A 361 -18.29 -9.05 9.86
N ILE A 362 -17.49 -9.70 10.72
CA ILE A 362 -16.18 -9.19 11.12
C ILE A 362 -15.26 -9.09 9.89
N MET A 363 -15.22 -10.14 9.06
CA MET A 363 -14.46 -10.11 7.81
C MET A 363 -14.93 -8.96 6.90
N ALA A 364 -16.23 -8.77 6.76
CA ALA A 364 -16.82 -7.69 5.96
C ALA A 364 -16.36 -6.31 6.42
N ILE A 365 -16.38 -6.04 7.73
CA ILE A 365 -15.93 -4.75 8.30
C ILE A 365 -14.44 -4.52 8.00
N ILE A 366 -13.61 -5.55 8.13
CA ILE A 366 -12.17 -5.46 7.82
C ILE A 366 -11.94 -5.21 6.33
N MET A 367 -12.69 -5.87 5.44
CA MET A 367 -12.60 -5.67 3.99
C MET A 367 -13.05 -4.27 3.57
N VAL A 368 -14.11 -3.73 4.18
CA VAL A 368 -14.52 -2.33 3.97
C VAL A 368 -13.43 -1.37 4.43
N TYR A 369 -12.82 -1.63 5.59
CA TYR A 369 -11.70 -0.81 6.08
C TYR A 369 -10.52 -0.82 5.09
N PHE A 370 -10.12 -2.00 4.58
CA PHE A 370 -9.04 -2.10 3.59
C PHE A 370 -9.38 -1.35 2.31
N PHE A 371 -10.61 -1.48 1.83
CA PHE A 371 -11.07 -0.78 0.62
C PHE A 371 -11.02 0.74 0.78
N VAL A 372 -11.46 1.26 1.93
CA VAL A 372 -11.40 2.71 2.22
C VAL A 372 -9.94 3.19 2.29
N CYS A 373 -9.05 2.46 2.96
CA CYS A 373 -7.64 2.83 3.08
C CYS A 373 -6.89 2.87 1.74
N ASP A 374 -7.17 1.92 0.85
CA ASP A 374 -6.39 1.75 -0.37
C ASP A 374 -7.03 2.42 -1.60
N ARG A 375 -8.32 2.16 -1.84
CA ARG A 375 -9.03 2.55 -3.08
C ARG A 375 -9.67 3.94 -3.04
N THR A 376 -9.82 4.52 -1.85
CA THR A 376 -10.38 5.88 -1.72
C THR A 376 -9.31 6.89 -1.32
N ASN A 377 -9.60 8.17 -1.53
CA ASN A 377 -8.78 9.30 -1.05
C ASN A 377 -9.23 9.79 0.34
N PHE A 378 -10.00 8.98 1.08
CA PHE A 378 -10.53 9.32 2.40
C PHE A 378 -9.43 9.41 3.47
N PHE A 379 -8.44 8.52 3.37
CA PHE A 379 -7.22 8.62 4.19
C PHE A 379 -6.07 9.14 3.33
N MET A 380 -5.22 9.93 3.97
CA MET A 380 -4.08 10.57 3.33
C MET A 380 -3.00 9.53 2.98
N LYS A 381 -2.25 9.81 1.90
CA LYS A 381 -1.18 8.92 1.40
C LYS A 381 0.10 9.72 1.15
N GLU A 382 1.25 9.12 1.44
CA GLU A 382 2.58 9.70 1.18
C GLU A 382 3.45 8.75 0.35
N ASN A 383 4.34 9.29 -0.50
CA ASN A 383 5.29 8.47 -1.26
C ASN A 383 6.30 7.78 -0.33
N LYS A 384 6.74 6.58 -0.68
CA LYS A 384 7.81 5.89 0.05
C LYS A 384 9.14 6.62 -0.10
N TYR A 385 9.97 6.57 0.94
CA TYR A 385 11.36 6.98 0.86
C TYR A 385 12.24 6.06 1.68
N TYR A 386 13.40 5.72 1.13
CA TYR A 386 14.39 4.91 1.82
C TYR A 386 15.31 5.79 2.66
N SER A 387 15.58 5.36 3.89
CA SER A 387 16.59 5.92 4.77
C SER A 387 17.18 4.79 5.61
N GLU A 388 18.51 4.79 5.76
CA GLU A 388 19.21 3.73 6.51
C GLU A 388 18.72 3.63 7.96
N PHE A 389 18.51 4.76 8.62
CA PHE A 389 17.97 4.80 9.98
C PHE A 389 16.54 4.26 10.05
N SER A 390 15.70 4.61 9.07
CA SER A 390 14.31 4.13 9.02
C SER A 390 14.21 2.63 8.75
N PHE A 391 15.24 2.04 8.12
CA PHE A 391 15.30 0.61 7.85
C PHE A 391 15.92 -0.19 9.01
N TRP A 392 17.08 0.20 9.51
CA TRP A 392 17.82 -0.59 10.52
C TRP A 392 17.29 -0.43 11.94
N LEU A 393 16.75 0.73 12.31
CA LEU A 393 16.28 0.99 13.68
C LEU A 393 15.09 0.07 14.05
N PRO A 394 14.03 -0.06 13.23
CA PRO A 394 12.94 -1.01 13.53
C PRO A 394 13.42 -2.46 13.62
N ILE A 395 14.35 -2.88 12.75
CA ILE A 395 14.93 -4.23 12.78
C ILE A 395 15.69 -4.44 14.10
N GLY A 396 16.57 -3.51 14.48
CA GLY A 396 17.31 -3.59 15.74
C GLY A 396 16.40 -3.66 16.97
N TYR A 397 15.34 -2.85 17.00
CA TYR A 397 14.36 -2.85 18.10
C TYR A 397 13.59 -4.17 18.18
N VAL A 398 13.10 -4.68 17.05
CA VAL A 398 12.36 -5.95 16.97
C VAL A 398 13.26 -7.14 17.33
N CYS A 399 14.52 -7.14 16.89
CA CYS A 399 15.51 -8.13 17.29
C CYS A 399 15.77 -8.11 18.80
N ALA A 400 15.90 -6.92 19.40
CA ALA A 400 16.08 -6.79 20.84
C ALA A 400 14.87 -7.36 21.61
N LEU A 401 13.63 -7.01 21.20
CA LEU A 401 12.42 -7.57 21.79
C LEU A 401 12.39 -9.10 21.67
N GLY A 402 12.69 -9.65 20.49
CA GLY A 402 12.71 -11.10 20.27
C GLY A 402 13.68 -11.85 21.20
N LEU A 403 14.85 -11.26 21.49
CA LEU A 403 15.82 -11.82 22.45
C LEU A 403 15.31 -11.79 23.90
N PHE A 404 14.60 -10.74 24.32
CA PHE A 404 14.06 -10.64 25.67
C PHE A 404 12.90 -11.62 25.93
N PHE A 405 12.09 -11.92 24.92
CA PHE A 405 10.96 -12.86 25.01
C PHE A 405 11.35 -14.30 24.60
N THR A 406 12.44 -14.82 25.20
CA THR A 406 12.87 -16.21 24.99
C THR A 406 12.26 -17.12 26.05
N GLU A 407 11.58 -18.19 25.63
CA GLU A 407 10.94 -19.17 26.49
C GLU A 407 11.46 -20.59 26.23
N ASP A 408 11.26 -21.49 27.20
CA ASP A 408 11.55 -22.91 27.05
C ASP A 408 10.35 -23.62 26.40
N SER A 409 10.61 -24.36 25.32
CA SER A 409 9.65 -25.17 24.58
C SER A 409 9.30 -26.46 25.32
N LYS A 410 8.06 -26.91 25.12
CA LYS A 410 7.58 -28.22 25.58
C LYS A 410 8.18 -29.38 24.77
N PHE A 411 8.70 -29.10 23.57
CA PHE A 411 9.27 -30.11 22.67
C PHE A 411 10.76 -30.29 22.89
N THR A 412 11.20 -31.54 22.84
CA THR A 412 12.62 -31.90 23.00
C THR A 412 13.31 -32.19 21.68
N LYS A 413 12.65 -31.95 20.53
CA LYS A 413 13.19 -32.21 19.20
C LYS A 413 13.70 -30.91 18.58
N VAL A 414 14.84 -30.98 17.89
CA VAL A 414 15.37 -29.87 17.10
C VAL A 414 14.43 -29.59 15.93
N LEU A 415 14.21 -28.32 15.64
CA LEU A 415 13.35 -27.80 14.57
C LEU A 415 11.89 -28.27 14.69
N HIS A 416 11.32 -28.11 15.89
CA HIS A 416 9.89 -28.30 16.13
C HIS A 416 9.08 -27.09 15.63
N THR A 417 7.75 -27.21 15.66
CA THR A 417 6.84 -26.19 15.11
C THR A 417 7.12 -24.79 15.65
N ASP A 418 7.32 -24.63 16.95
CA ASP A 418 7.58 -23.31 17.56
C ASP A 418 8.86 -22.65 17.03
N GLN A 419 9.92 -23.42 16.78
CA GLN A 419 11.16 -22.92 16.16
C GLN A 419 10.98 -22.57 14.68
N ILE A 420 10.14 -23.30 13.96
CA ILE A 420 9.83 -22.97 12.57
C ILE A 420 8.97 -21.70 12.51
N ASP A 421 8.02 -21.56 13.41
CA ASP A 421 7.20 -20.36 13.50
C ASP A 421 8.05 -19.17 13.97
N GLU A 422 9.00 -19.34 14.89
CA GLU A 422 10.02 -18.33 15.20
C GLU A 422 10.79 -17.92 13.94
N TRP A 423 11.25 -18.89 13.14
CA TRP A 423 11.95 -18.61 11.88
C TRP A 423 11.09 -17.78 10.93
N LYS A 424 9.83 -18.20 10.71
CA LYS A 424 8.89 -17.42 9.90
C LYS A 424 8.69 -16.01 10.45
N GLY A 425 8.50 -15.86 11.76
CA GLY A 425 8.23 -14.59 12.42
C GLY A 425 9.33 -13.55 12.21
N TRP A 426 10.59 -13.91 12.44
CA TRP A 426 11.68 -12.96 12.23
C TRP A 426 11.83 -12.59 10.75
N MET A 427 11.70 -13.56 9.83
CA MET A 427 11.75 -13.28 8.38
C MET A 427 10.60 -12.36 7.96
N GLN A 428 9.39 -12.60 8.49
CA GLN A 428 8.22 -11.79 8.19
C GLN A 428 8.43 -10.33 8.58
N LEU A 429 8.95 -10.09 9.78
CA LEU A 429 9.18 -8.74 10.29
C LEU A 429 10.22 -7.98 9.44
N VAL A 430 11.28 -8.65 8.97
CA VAL A 430 12.27 -8.04 8.07
C VAL A 430 11.65 -7.70 6.70
N ILE A 431 10.84 -8.60 6.12
CA ILE A 431 10.13 -8.39 4.85
C ILE A 431 9.15 -7.22 4.96
N LEU A 432 8.43 -7.14 6.08
CA LEU A 432 7.49 -6.06 6.41
C LEU A 432 8.18 -4.69 6.44
N VAL A 433 9.32 -4.57 7.14
CA VAL A 433 10.10 -3.31 7.18
C VAL A 433 10.63 -2.93 5.80
N TYR A 434 11.09 -3.91 5.01
CA TYR A 434 11.56 -3.69 3.63
C TYR A 434 10.49 -3.04 2.74
N HIS A 435 9.25 -3.53 2.80
CA HIS A 435 8.18 -3.02 1.94
C HIS A 435 7.70 -1.62 2.33
N VAL A 436 7.64 -1.30 3.63
CA VAL A 436 7.24 0.03 4.13
C VAL A 436 8.28 1.09 3.81
N THR A 437 9.55 0.77 4.00
CA THR A 437 10.66 1.71 3.76
C THR A 437 11.02 1.89 2.29
N GLY A 438 10.48 1.06 1.39
CA GLY A 438 10.80 1.14 -0.05
C GLY A 438 12.26 0.79 -0.34
N ALA A 439 12.88 -0.08 0.46
CA ALA A 439 14.28 -0.49 0.34
C ALA A 439 14.60 -1.34 -0.91
N SER A 440 13.64 -1.50 -1.83
CA SER A 440 13.82 -2.21 -3.11
C SER A 440 14.87 -1.55 -4.03
N GLN A 441 15.10 -0.25 -3.86
CA GLN A 441 16.12 0.51 -4.60
C GLN A 441 17.55 0.09 -4.25
N VAL A 442 17.77 -0.46 -3.05
CA VAL A 442 19.09 -0.92 -2.60
C VAL A 442 19.26 -2.38 -2.99
N LEU A 443 20.15 -2.64 -3.96
CA LEU A 443 20.34 -3.98 -4.54
C LEU A 443 20.69 -5.03 -3.48
N SER A 444 21.60 -4.73 -2.55
CA SER A 444 22.04 -5.67 -1.52
C SER A 444 20.88 -6.11 -0.61
N ILE A 445 20.05 -5.17 -0.16
CA ILE A 445 18.89 -5.48 0.69
C ILE A 445 17.88 -6.31 -0.11
N ASN A 446 17.59 -5.91 -1.36
CA ASN A 446 16.67 -6.63 -2.23
C ASN A 446 17.11 -8.09 -2.46
N MET A 447 18.41 -8.35 -2.63
CA MET A 447 18.94 -9.71 -2.74
C MET A 447 18.71 -10.54 -1.47
N HIS A 448 18.95 -9.97 -0.28
CA HIS A 448 18.68 -10.67 0.98
C HIS A 448 17.20 -11.00 1.17
N ILE A 449 16.29 -10.07 0.87
CA ILE A 449 14.85 -10.31 0.98
C ILE A 449 14.40 -11.45 0.06
N LYS A 450 14.96 -11.54 -1.16
CA LYS A 450 14.67 -12.68 -2.05
C LYS A 450 15.12 -14.02 -1.45
N VAL A 451 16.25 -14.06 -0.76
CA VAL A 451 16.68 -15.26 -0.02
C VAL A 451 15.73 -15.60 1.12
N LEU A 452 15.17 -14.61 1.83
CA LEU A 452 14.17 -14.86 2.87
C LEU A 452 12.86 -15.43 2.30
N ILE A 453 12.40 -14.93 1.15
CA ILE A 453 11.22 -15.48 0.45
C ILE A 453 11.49 -16.92 -0.01
N SER A 454 12.68 -17.20 -0.55
CA SER A 454 13.11 -18.56 -0.90
C SER A 454 13.14 -19.48 0.33
N ALA A 455 13.60 -18.98 1.48
CA ALA A 455 13.61 -19.72 2.75
C ALA A 455 12.20 -20.08 3.24
N TYR A 456 11.18 -19.24 2.99
CA TYR A 456 9.78 -19.60 3.23
C TYR A 456 9.33 -20.83 2.41
N LEU A 457 9.69 -20.88 1.14
CA LEU A 457 9.38 -22.01 0.27
C LEU A 457 10.16 -23.28 0.64
N PHE A 458 11.40 -23.11 1.10
CA PHE A 458 12.18 -24.19 1.72
C PHE A 458 11.45 -24.75 2.96
N LEU A 459 10.99 -23.89 3.86
CA LEU A 459 10.22 -24.30 5.04
C LEU A 459 8.91 -25.00 4.67
N LEU A 460 8.22 -24.53 3.62
CA LEU A 460 7.01 -25.18 3.10
C LEU A 460 7.30 -26.63 2.68
N GLY A 461 8.35 -26.85 1.88
CA GLY A 461 8.76 -28.19 1.44
C GLY A 461 9.14 -29.09 2.62
N TYR A 462 9.89 -28.55 3.59
CA TYR A 462 10.27 -29.26 4.81
C TYR A 462 9.05 -29.69 5.63
N GLN A 463 8.16 -28.74 5.93
CA GLN A 463 6.97 -28.99 6.75
C GLN A 463 6.03 -30.01 6.10
N GLN A 464 5.77 -29.87 4.80
CA GLN A 464 4.88 -30.78 4.10
C GLN A 464 5.43 -32.20 4.03
N PHE A 465 6.75 -32.35 3.81
CA PHE A 465 7.40 -33.66 3.85
C PHE A 465 7.30 -34.30 5.24
N CYS A 466 7.68 -33.58 6.30
CA CYS A 466 7.60 -34.09 7.67
C CYS A 466 6.17 -34.46 8.08
N TYR A 467 5.17 -33.67 7.66
CA TYR A 467 3.76 -33.94 7.93
C TYR A 467 3.32 -35.28 7.34
N VAL A 468 3.54 -35.49 6.03
CA VAL A 468 3.15 -36.72 5.33
C VAL A 468 3.95 -37.92 5.85
N TRP A 469 5.26 -37.74 6.10
CA TRP A 469 6.13 -38.79 6.61
C TRP A 469 5.68 -39.33 7.97
N GLN A 470 5.27 -38.45 8.89
CA GLN A 470 4.90 -38.83 10.25
C GLN A 470 3.42 -39.21 10.40
N ARG A 471 2.50 -38.51 9.74
CA ARG A 471 1.05 -38.73 9.92
C ARG A 471 0.43 -39.68 8.91
N ALA A 472 1.13 -39.99 7.81
CA ALA A 472 0.64 -40.83 6.72
C ALA A 472 -0.70 -40.37 6.10
N ASP A 473 -1.10 -39.12 6.35
CA ASP A 473 -2.41 -38.61 5.96
C ASP A 473 -2.32 -37.79 4.67
N VAL A 474 -2.62 -38.47 3.55
CA VAL A 474 -2.68 -37.89 2.20
C VAL A 474 -4.13 -37.77 1.71
N GLY A 475 -5.07 -37.57 2.63
CA GLY A 475 -6.48 -37.40 2.31
C GLY A 475 -6.79 -36.07 1.61
N MET A 476 -7.68 -36.10 0.61
CA MET A 476 -8.16 -34.90 -0.12
C MET A 476 -8.70 -33.81 0.82
N VAL A 477 -9.25 -34.18 1.98
CA VAL A 477 -9.76 -33.22 2.97
C VAL A 477 -8.63 -32.33 3.50
N ASN A 478 -7.47 -32.89 3.83
CA ASN A 478 -6.34 -32.10 4.31
C ASN A 478 -5.76 -31.19 3.23
N PHE A 479 -5.71 -31.67 1.99
CA PHE A 479 -5.33 -30.87 0.84
C PHE A 479 -6.17 -29.58 0.75
N PHE A 480 -7.49 -29.70 0.78
CA PHE A 480 -8.38 -28.54 0.75
C PHE A 480 -8.33 -27.70 2.02
N LYS A 481 -8.07 -28.28 3.21
CA LYS A 481 -7.90 -27.50 4.44
C LYS A 481 -6.72 -26.54 4.35
N VAL A 482 -5.56 -27.04 3.89
CA VAL A 482 -4.36 -26.22 3.75
C VAL A 482 -4.55 -25.17 2.65
N LEU A 483 -5.12 -25.56 1.50
CA LEU A 483 -5.41 -24.60 0.44
C LEU A 483 -6.38 -23.51 0.88
N PHE A 484 -7.43 -23.84 1.63
CA PHE A 484 -8.35 -22.82 2.15
C PHE A 484 -7.62 -21.85 3.10
N GLN A 485 -6.81 -22.36 4.03
CA GLN A 485 -6.06 -21.51 4.96
C GLN A 485 -5.09 -20.55 4.24
N LEU A 486 -4.42 -21.02 3.19
CA LEU A 486 -3.50 -20.18 2.42
C LEU A 486 -4.23 -19.11 1.59
N ASN A 487 -5.38 -19.45 1.00
CA ASN A 487 -5.98 -18.64 -0.07
C ASN A 487 -7.20 -17.83 0.35
N PHE A 488 -7.85 -18.15 1.47
CA PHE A 488 -9.14 -17.55 1.83
C PHE A 488 -9.09 -16.02 1.91
N MET A 489 -8.09 -15.47 2.59
CA MET A 489 -7.92 -14.02 2.70
C MET A 489 -7.63 -13.38 1.33
N THR A 490 -6.69 -13.94 0.56
CA THR A 490 -6.28 -13.43 -0.75
C THR A 490 -7.42 -13.43 -1.75
N VAL A 491 -8.20 -14.53 -1.84
CA VAL A 491 -9.36 -14.60 -2.74
C VAL A 491 -10.40 -13.58 -2.35
N THR A 492 -10.69 -13.43 -1.04
CA THR A 492 -11.64 -12.42 -0.55
C THR A 492 -11.18 -11.00 -0.93
N LEU A 493 -9.88 -10.73 -0.84
CA LEU A 493 -9.29 -9.46 -1.24
C LEU A 493 -9.35 -9.23 -2.75
N CYS A 494 -9.07 -10.23 -3.59
CA CYS A 494 -9.18 -10.10 -5.04
C CYS A 494 -10.60 -9.67 -5.43
N LEU A 495 -11.61 -10.29 -4.80
CA LEU A 495 -13.03 -9.97 -5.00
C LEU A 495 -13.38 -8.53 -4.57
N CYS A 496 -12.86 -8.06 -3.43
CA CYS A 496 -13.16 -6.72 -2.90
C CYS A 496 -12.36 -5.60 -3.58
N MET A 497 -11.13 -5.89 -4.01
CA MET A 497 -10.18 -4.90 -4.53
C MET A 497 -10.14 -4.84 -6.05
N ASN A 498 -10.75 -5.80 -6.75
CA ASN A 498 -10.70 -5.93 -8.21
C ASN A 498 -9.25 -5.93 -8.73
N ARG A 499 -8.42 -6.80 -8.15
CA ARG A 499 -7.03 -7.01 -8.58
C ARG A 499 -6.81 -8.50 -8.86
N PRO A 500 -5.97 -8.85 -9.86
CA PRO A 500 -5.73 -10.23 -10.23
C PRO A 500 -5.03 -10.98 -9.09
N TYR A 501 -5.27 -12.28 -9.01
CA TYR A 501 -4.71 -13.14 -7.95
C TYR A 501 -3.17 -13.05 -7.84
N GLN A 502 -2.49 -12.87 -8.97
CA GLN A 502 -1.04 -12.69 -9.05
C GLN A 502 -0.52 -11.42 -8.35
N PHE A 503 -1.35 -10.39 -8.14
CA PHE A 503 -0.96 -9.18 -7.42
C PHE A 503 -0.42 -9.51 -6.02
N TYR A 504 -1.05 -10.48 -5.34
CA TYR A 504 -0.63 -11.01 -4.04
C TYR A 504 0.35 -12.19 -4.17
N PHE A 505 1.33 -12.05 -5.05
CA PHE A 505 2.19 -13.11 -5.61
C PHE A 505 2.72 -14.17 -4.66
N PHE A 506 2.96 -13.83 -3.39
CA PHE A 506 3.48 -14.74 -2.40
C PHE A 506 2.53 -15.93 -2.16
N VAL A 507 1.23 -15.68 -2.13
CA VAL A 507 0.21 -16.71 -1.88
C VAL A 507 0.00 -17.65 -3.08
N PRO A 508 -0.17 -17.17 -4.33
CA PRO A 508 -0.13 -18.01 -5.53
C PRO A 508 1.12 -18.89 -5.60
N LEU A 509 2.29 -18.34 -5.25
CA LEU A 509 3.55 -19.06 -5.25
C LEU A 509 3.56 -20.18 -4.20
N LEU A 510 3.15 -19.90 -2.96
CA LEU A 510 3.01 -20.90 -1.90
C LEU A 510 2.03 -22.02 -2.28
N SER A 511 0.85 -21.65 -2.78
CA SER A 511 -0.20 -22.59 -3.19
C SER A 511 0.26 -23.50 -4.35
N PHE A 512 0.97 -22.94 -5.33
CA PHE A 512 1.53 -23.71 -6.44
C PHE A 512 2.55 -24.75 -5.95
N TRP A 513 3.51 -24.32 -5.13
CA TRP A 513 4.56 -25.21 -4.63
C TRP A 513 4.03 -26.24 -3.63
N PHE A 514 3.03 -25.87 -2.82
CA PHE A 514 2.31 -26.81 -1.98
C PHE A 514 1.63 -27.90 -2.82
N MET A 515 0.91 -27.51 -3.88
CA MET A 515 0.24 -28.46 -4.78
C MET A 515 1.24 -29.40 -5.46
N MET A 516 2.40 -28.90 -5.90
CA MET A 516 3.47 -29.73 -6.46
C MET A 516 4.04 -30.73 -5.45
N CYS A 517 4.34 -30.29 -4.21
CA CYS A 517 4.79 -31.18 -3.14
C CYS A 517 3.76 -32.26 -2.82
N TYR A 518 2.51 -31.84 -2.65
CA TYR A 518 1.41 -32.73 -2.32
C TYR A 518 1.24 -33.77 -3.43
N GLY A 519 1.27 -33.36 -4.70
CA GLY A 519 1.18 -34.26 -5.85
C GLY A 519 2.26 -35.34 -5.83
N VAL A 520 3.53 -34.98 -5.66
CA VAL A 520 4.64 -35.95 -5.63
C VAL A 520 4.54 -36.93 -4.46
N LEU A 521 4.15 -36.42 -3.28
CA LEU A 521 3.99 -37.26 -2.09
C LEU A 521 2.74 -38.15 -2.14
N ALA A 522 1.68 -37.71 -2.82
CA ALA A 522 0.44 -38.45 -3.03
C ALA A 522 0.53 -39.54 -4.09
N LEU A 523 1.42 -39.43 -5.08
CA LEU A 523 1.60 -40.49 -6.08
C LEU A 523 2.05 -41.80 -5.42
N PRO A 524 1.49 -42.97 -5.78
CA PRO A 524 1.98 -44.26 -5.31
C PRO A 524 3.44 -44.51 -5.73
N PRO A 525 4.29 -45.18 -4.93
CA PRO A 525 4.02 -45.74 -3.60
C PRO A 525 3.96 -44.66 -2.50
N HIS A 526 3.09 -44.85 -1.50
CA HIS A 526 3.03 -43.98 -0.32
C HIS A 526 4.19 -44.33 0.62
N ILE A 527 5.03 -43.34 0.90
CA ILE A 527 6.25 -43.51 1.68
C ILE A 527 6.06 -42.78 3.00
N THR A 528 6.12 -43.53 4.09
CA THR A 528 5.90 -43.07 5.47
C THR A 528 6.98 -43.66 6.38
N ALA A 529 7.13 -43.10 7.59
CA ALA A 529 8.09 -43.62 8.56
C ALA A 529 7.95 -45.14 8.77
N GLN A 530 6.72 -45.60 9.05
CA GLN A 530 6.41 -47.01 9.31
C GLN A 530 6.75 -47.91 8.12
N THR A 531 6.44 -47.46 6.91
CA THR A 531 6.66 -48.28 5.72
C THR A 531 8.15 -48.38 5.37
N THR A 532 8.95 -47.35 5.68
CA THR A 532 10.40 -47.34 5.46
C THR A 532 11.18 -48.17 6.48
N GLU A 533 10.68 -48.30 7.72
CA GLU A 533 11.25 -49.21 8.72
C GLU A 533 11.07 -50.68 8.28
N ASN A 534 9.96 -51.00 7.64
CA ASN A 534 9.66 -52.35 7.16
C ASN A 534 10.41 -52.70 5.86
N ASN A 535 10.64 -51.72 4.97
CA ASN A 535 11.21 -51.97 3.64
C ASN A 535 12.20 -50.87 3.21
N VAL A 536 13.49 -51.21 3.16
CA VAL A 536 14.57 -50.28 2.75
C VAL A 536 14.44 -49.83 1.28
N ILE A 537 13.84 -50.65 0.41
CA ILE A 537 13.58 -50.31 -1.01
C ILE A 537 12.74 -49.03 -1.14
N GLN A 538 11.96 -48.65 -0.13
CA GLN A 538 11.18 -47.41 -0.16
C GLN A 538 12.02 -46.14 -0.21
N TYR A 539 13.24 -46.15 0.35
CA TYR A 539 14.17 -45.03 0.16
C TYR A 539 14.58 -44.86 -1.31
N PHE A 540 14.71 -45.96 -2.06
CA PHE A 540 14.99 -45.90 -3.49
C PHE A 540 13.81 -45.29 -4.27
N TYR A 541 12.56 -45.69 -3.95
CA TYR A 541 11.37 -45.06 -4.54
C TYR A 541 11.27 -43.56 -4.19
N LEU A 542 11.71 -43.15 -3.01
CA LEU A 542 11.76 -41.73 -2.63
C LEU A 542 12.75 -40.95 -3.51
N VAL A 543 13.93 -41.51 -3.74
CA VAL A 543 14.94 -40.91 -4.64
C VAL A 543 14.38 -40.79 -6.07
N ILE A 544 13.69 -41.81 -6.58
CA ILE A 544 13.03 -41.74 -7.89
C ILE A 544 12.02 -40.59 -7.93
N LYS A 545 11.20 -40.41 -6.90
CA LYS A 545 10.24 -39.29 -6.83
C LYS A 545 10.92 -37.93 -6.87
N PHE A 546 12.05 -37.76 -6.17
CA PHE A 546 12.81 -36.51 -6.19
C PHE A 546 13.50 -36.26 -7.53
N ILE A 547 14.09 -37.27 -8.17
CA ILE A 547 14.66 -37.16 -9.52
C ILE A 547 13.56 -36.81 -10.52
N GLY A 548 12.39 -37.44 -10.42
CA GLY A 548 11.22 -37.13 -11.24
C GLY A 548 10.78 -35.68 -11.08
N LEU A 549 10.63 -35.20 -9.85
CA LEU A 549 10.29 -33.80 -9.57
C LEU A 549 11.36 -32.83 -10.11
N PHE A 550 12.64 -33.10 -9.88
CA PHE A 550 13.74 -32.29 -10.40
C PHE A 550 13.73 -32.21 -11.93
N THR A 551 13.44 -33.33 -12.59
CA THR A 551 13.35 -33.41 -14.05
C THR A 551 12.18 -32.58 -14.56
N VAL A 552 10.99 -32.70 -13.95
CA VAL A 552 9.81 -31.89 -14.32
C VAL A 552 10.10 -30.39 -14.16
N ILE A 553 10.67 -29.97 -13.04
CA ILE A 553 11.03 -28.57 -12.79
C ILE A 553 12.04 -28.08 -13.84
N THR A 554 13.06 -28.89 -14.15
CA THR A 554 14.10 -28.51 -15.12
C THR A 554 13.54 -28.42 -16.54
N ILE A 555 12.62 -29.31 -16.94
CA ILE A 555 11.92 -29.23 -18.24
C ILE A 555 11.11 -27.93 -18.34
N LEU A 556 10.33 -27.60 -17.31
CA LEU A 556 9.55 -26.35 -17.27
C LEU A 556 10.46 -25.12 -17.32
N PHE A 557 11.62 -25.18 -16.67
CA PHE A 557 12.59 -24.08 -16.67
C PHE A 557 13.32 -23.89 -18.02
N MET A 558 13.73 -24.99 -18.67
CA MET A 558 14.48 -24.92 -19.93
C MET A 558 13.61 -24.52 -21.12
N SER A 559 12.28 -24.71 -21.05
CA SER A 559 11.36 -24.38 -22.12
C SER A 559 10.35 -23.30 -21.70
N GLU A 560 10.72 -22.04 -21.93
CA GLU A 560 9.84 -20.88 -21.71
C GLU A 560 8.53 -21.01 -22.52
N VAL A 561 8.61 -21.40 -23.79
CA VAL A 561 7.43 -21.63 -24.65
C VAL A 561 6.50 -22.71 -24.08
N PHE A 562 7.04 -23.76 -23.47
CA PHE A 562 6.22 -24.80 -22.85
C PHE A 562 5.56 -24.31 -21.57
N PHE A 563 6.29 -23.54 -20.75
CA PHE A 563 5.73 -22.88 -19.57
C PHE A 563 4.58 -21.94 -19.95
N GLU A 564 4.80 -21.04 -20.92
CA GLU A 564 3.78 -20.13 -21.41
C GLU A 564 2.54 -20.89 -21.90
N LYS A 565 2.70 -21.95 -22.70
CA LYS A 565 1.56 -22.76 -23.16
C LYS A 565 0.77 -23.38 -22.01
N ILE A 566 1.42 -23.90 -20.96
CA ILE A 566 0.71 -24.49 -19.82
C ILE A 566 -0.10 -23.42 -19.09
N PHE A 567 0.52 -22.29 -18.74
CA PHE A 567 -0.10 -21.29 -17.88
C PHE A 567 -1.05 -20.35 -18.63
N VAL A 568 -0.94 -20.23 -19.95
CA VAL A 568 -1.88 -19.47 -20.80
C VAL A 568 -3.07 -20.33 -21.24
N THR A 569 -3.03 -21.66 -21.05
CA THR A 569 -4.21 -22.52 -21.28
C THR A 569 -5.21 -22.43 -20.14
N ARG A 570 -6.52 -22.47 -20.46
CA ARG A 570 -7.58 -22.54 -19.43
C ARG A 570 -7.53 -23.92 -18.74
N PRO A 571 -7.67 -23.99 -17.40
CA PRO A 571 -8.10 -22.93 -16.49
C PRO A 571 -6.97 -22.07 -15.90
N TRP A 572 -5.69 -22.38 -16.16
CA TRP A 572 -4.55 -21.73 -15.53
C TRP A 572 -4.37 -20.27 -15.93
N LYS A 573 -4.76 -19.92 -17.17
CA LYS A 573 -4.80 -18.53 -17.65
C LYS A 573 -5.46 -17.62 -16.63
N ALA A 574 -6.54 -18.14 -16.04
CA ALA A 574 -7.35 -17.38 -15.14
C ALA A 574 -6.57 -16.98 -13.87
N LEU A 575 -5.78 -17.90 -13.33
CA LEU A 575 -5.13 -17.69 -12.03
C LEU A 575 -3.79 -16.95 -12.13
N PHE A 576 -3.10 -17.07 -13.27
CA PHE A 576 -1.67 -16.75 -13.39
C PHE A 576 -1.31 -15.81 -14.55
N VAL A 577 -2.30 -15.28 -15.27
CA VAL A 577 -2.08 -14.29 -16.33
C VAL A 577 -2.70 -12.97 -15.89
N THR A 578 -1.97 -11.88 -16.08
CA THR A 578 -2.45 -10.52 -15.74
C THR A 578 -3.51 -10.05 -16.73
N THR A 579 -4.23 -8.97 -16.39
CA THR A 579 -5.26 -8.37 -17.26
C THR A 579 -4.73 -7.94 -18.63
N ASP A 580 -3.42 -7.68 -18.73
CA ASP A 580 -2.72 -7.30 -19.96
C ASP A 580 -2.18 -8.50 -20.75
N ASP A 581 -2.60 -9.73 -20.40
CA ASP A 581 -2.09 -10.98 -20.96
C ASP A 581 -0.57 -11.20 -20.77
N ASP A 582 0.05 -10.52 -19.78
CA ASP A 582 1.46 -10.67 -19.46
C ASP A 582 1.70 -11.76 -18.39
N ILE A 583 2.55 -12.73 -18.72
CA ILE A 583 3.00 -13.85 -17.88
C ILE A 583 4.43 -13.68 -17.34
N HIS A 584 5.18 -12.68 -17.83
CA HIS A 584 6.60 -12.51 -17.52
C HIS A 584 6.86 -12.37 -16.03
N GLU A 585 5.99 -11.68 -15.30
CA GLU A 585 6.09 -11.55 -13.85
C GLU A 585 5.96 -12.91 -13.12
N TRP A 586 4.98 -13.73 -13.51
CA TRP A 586 4.78 -15.06 -12.92
C TRP A 586 5.97 -15.97 -13.23
N TRP A 587 6.41 -16.00 -14.48
CA TRP A 587 7.59 -16.73 -14.90
C TRP A 587 8.85 -16.29 -14.16
N TYR A 588 9.07 -14.99 -14.01
CA TYR A 588 10.21 -14.43 -13.29
C TYR A 588 10.24 -14.90 -11.83
N ARG A 589 9.10 -14.82 -11.12
CA ARG A 589 8.99 -15.25 -9.72
C ARG A 589 9.15 -16.76 -9.57
N TRP A 590 8.49 -17.54 -10.43
CA TRP A 590 8.62 -19.00 -10.44
C TRP A 590 10.05 -19.45 -10.71
N LYS A 591 10.71 -18.83 -11.70
CA LYS A 591 12.09 -19.11 -12.10
C LYS A 591 13.06 -18.90 -10.95
N LEU A 592 12.91 -17.84 -10.15
CA LEU A 592 13.81 -17.55 -9.03
C LEU A 592 13.82 -18.66 -7.97
N ASP A 593 12.66 -19.25 -7.66
CA ASP A 593 12.48 -20.15 -6.53
C ASP A 593 12.37 -21.65 -6.89
N ARG A 594 12.65 -21.99 -8.15
CA ARG A 594 12.43 -23.33 -8.74
C ARG A 594 12.91 -24.53 -7.92
N TYR A 595 13.99 -24.42 -7.15
CA TYR A 595 14.57 -25.54 -6.40
C TYR A 595 14.39 -25.44 -4.87
N SER A 596 13.91 -24.32 -4.35
CA SER A 596 13.86 -24.02 -2.91
C SER A 596 13.10 -25.10 -2.13
N VAL A 597 11.95 -25.50 -2.66
CA VAL A 597 11.03 -26.47 -2.07
C VAL A 597 11.60 -27.89 -2.08
N MET A 598 12.26 -28.26 -3.18
CA MET A 598 12.95 -29.54 -3.31
C MET A 598 14.07 -29.66 -2.29
N TYR A 599 14.89 -28.61 -2.13
CA TYR A 599 15.90 -28.56 -1.08
C TYR A 599 15.29 -28.67 0.32
N GLY A 600 14.11 -28.10 0.55
CA GLY A 600 13.35 -28.27 1.79
C GLY A 600 12.98 -29.72 2.08
N MET A 601 12.47 -30.45 1.07
CA MET A 601 12.15 -31.88 1.20
C MET A 601 13.39 -32.75 1.38
N LEU A 602 14.48 -32.48 0.64
CA LEU A 602 15.75 -33.18 0.79
C LEU A 602 16.34 -32.97 2.18
N PHE A 603 16.32 -31.73 2.68
CA PHE A 603 16.75 -31.41 4.03
C PHE A 603 15.88 -32.12 5.07
N ALA A 604 14.58 -32.24 4.85
CA ALA A 604 13.69 -32.98 5.75
C ALA A 604 14.10 -34.46 5.87
N VAL A 605 14.44 -35.12 4.76
CA VAL A 605 14.94 -36.51 4.76
C VAL A 605 16.24 -36.61 5.53
N ILE A 606 17.22 -35.75 5.22
CA ILE A 606 18.53 -35.75 5.90
C ILE A 606 18.35 -35.49 7.40
N HIS A 607 17.50 -34.54 7.77
CA HIS A 607 17.20 -34.21 9.16
C HIS A 607 16.54 -35.38 9.90
N LEU A 608 15.55 -36.04 9.30
CA LEU A 608 14.88 -37.19 9.89
C LEU A 608 15.84 -38.38 10.08
N LEU A 609 16.74 -38.63 9.12
CA LEU A 609 17.80 -39.63 9.24
C LEU A 609 18.81 -39.24 10.33
N ALA A 610 19.23 -37.98 10.40
CA ALA A 610 20.14 -37.52 11.44
C ALA A 610 19.53 -37.63 12.85
N GLN A 611 18.19 -37.50 12.97
CA GLN A 611 17.47 -37.75 14.22
C GLN A 611 17.48 -39.22 14.62
N SER A 612 17.33 -40.15 13.66
CA SER A 612 17.34 -41.60 13.95
C SER A 612 18.73 -42.11 14.34
N TYR A 613 19.81 -41.57 13.76
CA TYR A 613 21.19 -41.94 14.08
C TYR A 613 21.79 -41.24 15.31
N VAL A 614 20.96 -40.62 16.18
CA VAL A 614 21.38 -40.00 17.47
C VAL A 614 22.35 -38.80 17.32
N VAL A 615 22.78 -38.43 16.11
CA VAL A 615 23.73 -37.33 15.84
C VAL A 615 23.22 -35.99 16.40
N LEU A 616 21.91 -35.74 16.31
CA LEU A 616 21.29 -34.50 16.80
C LEU A 616 21.07 -34.45 18.32
N ARG A 617 21.32 -35.55 19.06
CA ARG A 617 21.31 -35.53 20.54
C ARG A 617 22.52 -34.80 21.14
N ASN A 618 23.61 -34.65 20.38
CA ASN A 618 24.83 -33.96 20.80
C ASN A 618 24.80 -32.44 20.57
N ILE A 619 23.73 -31.90 19.97
CA ILE A 619 23.54 -30.45 19.86
C ILE A 619 23.25 -29.87 21.25
N SER A 620 23.82 -28.70 21.55
CA SER A 620 23.59 -27.97 22.81
C SER A 620 22.11 -27.95 23.18
N GLY A 621 21.80 -28.33 24.43
CA GLY A 621 20.42 -28.41 24.93
C GLY A 621 19.64 -27.10 24.76
N MET A 622 20.33 -25.96 24.77
CA MET A 622 19.76 -24.63 24.56
C MET A 622 19.14 -24.46 23.16
N LEU A 623 19.81 -24.92 22.09
CA LEU A 623 19.32 -24.81 20.72
C LEU A 623 18.11 -25.73 20.44
N ARG A 624 17.88 -26.72 21.31
CA ARG A 624 16.79 -27.69 21.15
C ARG A 624 15.52 -27.29 21.91
N THR A 625 15.69 -26.55 22.99
CA THR A 625 14.63 -26.29 23.96
C THR A 625 14.26 -24.82 24.05
N ARG A 626 15.07 -23.88 23.57
CA ARG A 626 14.70 -22.45 23.58
C ARG A 626 14.19 -21.97 22.24
N TYR A 627 13.23 -21.06 22.31
CA TYR A 627 12.67 -20.35 21.16
C TYR A 627 12.15 -18.98 21.62
N SER A 628 12.02 -18.03 20.69
CA SER A 628 11.41 -16.73 20.97
C SER A 628 9.89 -16.80 20.82
N SER A 629 9.15 -16.64 21.92
CA SER A 629 7.68 -16.69 21.91
C SER A 629 7.09 -15.50 21.13
N PHE A 630 7.76 -14.35 21.16
CA PHE A 630 7.41 -13.17 20.36
C PHE A 630 7.49 -13.45 18.86
N PHE A 631 8.61 -13.98 18.36
CA PHE A 631 8.73 -14.29 16.94
C PHE A 631 7.82 -15.45 16.51
N ALA A 632 7.69 -16.50 17.33
CA ALA A 632 6.79 -17.60 17.02
C ALA A 632 5.33 -17.13 16.87
N TRP A 633 4.89 -16.19 17.71
CA TRP A 633 3.57 -15.59 17.58
C TRP A 633 3.37 -14.88 16.24
N PHE A 634 4.35 -14.06 15.81
CA PHE A 634 4.34 -13.42 14.48
C PHE A 634 4.38 -14.44 13.34
N GLY A 635 5.11 -15.55 13.50
CA GLY A 635 5.18 -16.63 12.52
C GLY A 635 3.84 -17.34 12.27
N ASN A 636 3.07 -17.57 13.32
CA ASN A 636 1.74 -18.20 13.23
C ASN A 636 0.73 -17.35 12.43
N ILE A 637 0.88 -16.02 12.44
CA ILE A 637 0.05 -15.06 11.68
C ILE A 637 0.76 -14.45 10.47
N SER A 638 1.86 -15.06 10.02
CA SER A 638 2.77 -14.49 9.01
C SER A 638 2.09 -14.18 7.68
N LEU A 639 1.19 -15.05 7.22
CA LEU A 639 0.49 -14.89 5.94
C LEU A 639 -0.49 -13.71 6.00
N GLU A 640 -1.26 -13.59 7.06
CA GLU A 640 -2.20 -12.48 7.25
C GLU A 640 -1.48 -11.14 7.39
N LEU A 641 -0.32 -11.13 8.08
CA LEU A 641 0.54 -9.96 8.15
C LEU A 641 1.09 -9.57 6.77
N PHE A 642 1.57 -10.55 5.99
CA PHE A 642 2.11 -10.30 4.65
C PHE A 642 1.07 -9.67 3.73
N ILE A 643 -0.18 -10.14 3.79
CA ILE A 643 -1.24 -9.64 2.90
C ILE A 643 -1.81 -8.32 3.43
N SER A 644 -2.05 -8.19 4.74
CA SER A 644 -2.66 -6.98 5.32
C SER A 644 -1.77 -5.75 5.16
N GLN A 645 -0.44 -5.92 5.00
CA GLN A 645 0.48 -4.80 4.84
C GLN A 645 0.13 -3.95 3.61
N TYR A 646 -0.40 -4.58 2.54
CA TYR A 646 -0.73 -3.95 1.27
C TYR A 646 -1.80 -2.87 1.40
N HIS A 647 -2.66 -2.95 2.43
CA HIS A 647 -3.83 -2.09 2.58
C HIS A 647 -3.89 -1.31 3.90
N ILE A 648 -3.01 -1.60 4.88
CA ILE A 648 -2.96 -0.87 6.16
C ILE A 648 -1.70 -0.01 6.26
N TRP A 649 -0.54 -0.57 5.95
CA TRP A 649 0.72 0.19 5.96
C TRP A 649 0.99 0.83 4.60
N LEU A 650 0.71 0.08 3.55
CA LEU A 650 0.86 0.53 2.17
C LEU A 650 -0.49 0.99 1.61
N ALA A 651 -0.42 1.77 0.55
CA ALA A 651 -1.56 2.23 -0.22
C ALA A 651 -1.19 2.42 -1.69
N ALA A 652 -2.20 2.56 -2.55
CA ALA A 652 -2.08 2.71 -4.01
C ALA A 652 -1.17 1.63 -4.61
N ASP A 653 -1.61 0.38 -4.48
CA ASP A 653 -0.93 -0.78 -5.05
C ASP A 653 0.56 -0.88 -4.67
N THR A 654 0.88 -0.57 -3.40
CA THR A 654 2.23 -0.56 -2.81
C THR A 654 3.17 0.58 -3.18
N HIS A 655 2.71 1.59 -3.92
CA HIS A 655 3.54 2.76 -4.21
C HIS A 655 3.64 3.74 -3.03
N GLY A 656 2.63 3.73 -2.16
CA GLY A 656 2.47 4.66 -1.04
C GLY A 656 2.57 4.05 0.34
N VAL A 657 2.59 4.94 1.33
CA VAL A 657 2.37 4.67 2.76
C VAL A 657 1.09 5.38 3.22
N LEU A 658 0.26 4.69 4.01
CA LEU A 658 -0.95 5.25 4.58
C LEU A 658 -0.63 6.21 5.74
N VAL A 659 -1.29 7.36 5.76
CA VAL A 659 -1.10 8.39 6.80
C VAL A 659 -2.44 8.70 7.47
N LEU A 660 -2.60 8.22 8.70
CA LEU A 660 -3.73 8.55 9.57
C LEU A 660 -3.49 9.85 10.35
N ILE A 661 -2.23 10.14 10.70
CA ILE A 661 -1.85 11.34 11.47
C ILE A 661 -0.82 12.14 10.66
N PRO A 662 -1.23 13.21 9.95
CA PRO A 662 -0.29 14.04 9.21
C PRO A 662 0.69 14.75 10.15
N GLY A 663 1.92 14.98 9.67
CA GLY A 663 2.97 15.68 10.42
C GLY A 663 3.76 14.82 11.43
N TYR A 664 3.20 13.73 11.95
CA TYR A 664 3.84 12.88 12.98
C TYR A 664 4.13 11.45 12.49
N PRO A 665 5.21 11.23 11.72
CA PRO A 665 5.45 9.94 11.06
C PRO A 665 5.68 8.78 12.05
N VAL A 666 6.40 9.01 13.15
CA VAL A 666 6.66 7.97 14.17
C VAL A 666 5.36 7.53 14.86
N LEU A 667 4.53 8.49 15.28
CA LEU A 667 3.25 8.21 15.91
C LEU A 667 2.30 7.50 14.93
N ASN A 668 2.30 7.93 13.65
CA ASN A 668 1.53 7.27 12.60
C ASN A 668 1.93 5.79 12.47
N VAL A 669 3.24 5.49 12.40
CA VAL A 669 3.72 4.09 12.31
C VAL A 669 3.32 3.28 13.55
N ILE A 670 3.42 3.83 14.76
CA ILE A 670 3.04 3.11 15.99
C ILE A 670 1.54 2.76 15.97
N VAL A 671 0.69 3.74 15.66
CA VAL A 671 -0.77 3.58 15.63
C VAL A 671 -1.21 2.63 14.52
N THR A 672 -0.68 2.81 13.30
CA THR A 672 -1.02 1.92 12.17
C THR A 672 -0.51 0.51 12.41
N SER A 673 0.67 0.33 13.02
CA SER A 673 1.19 -1.00 13.41
C SER A 673 0.30 -1.69 14.42
N PHE A 674 -0.23 -0.97 15.42
CA PHE A 674 -1.14 -1.53 16.40
C PHE A 674 -2.45 -2.01 15.76
N ILE A 675 -3.05 -1.18 14.89
CA ILE A 675 -4.26 -1.55 14.13
C ILE A 675 -3.95 -2.74 13.20
N PHE A 676 -2.83 -2.69 12.49
CA PHE A 676 -2.39 -3.71 11.54
C PHE A 676 -2.26 -5.10 12.18
N VAL A 677 -1.59 -5.18 13.32
CA VAL A 677 -1.40 -6.43 14.06
C VAL A 677 -2.74 -6.95 14.60
N CYS A 678 -3.60 -6.07 15.14
CA CYS A 678 -4.92 -6.46 15.62
C CYS A 678 -5.84 -7.00 14.50
N CYS A 679 -5.86 -6.33 13.35
CA CYS A 679 -6.61 -6.77 12.17
C CYS A 679 -6.09 -8.12 11.65
N SER A 680 -4.76 -8.27 11.51
CA SER A 680 -4.15 -9.51 11.02
C SER A 680 -4.46 -10.70 11.94
N HIS A 681 -4.36 -10.50 13.25
CA HIS A 681 -4.72 -11.52 14.23
C HIS A 681 -6.24 -11.85 14.18
N GLU A 682 -7.10 -10.87 13.92
CA GLU A 682 -8.54 -11.13 13.82
C GLU A 682 -8.90 -11.90 12.55
N VAL A 683 -8.30 -11.54 11.41
CA VAL A 683 -8.43 -12.29 10.15
C VAL A 683 -7.98 -13.73 10.34
N HIS A 684 -6.83 -13.96 10.97
CA HIS A 684 -6.32 -15.30 11.26
C HIS A 684 -7.30 -16.15 12.07
N ARG A 685 -7.92 -15.56 13.10
CA ARG A 685 -8.94 -16.23 13.92
C ARG A 685 -10.19 -16.55 13.08
N VAL A 686 -10.67 -15.60 12.30
CA VAL A 686 -11.85 -15.76 11.43
C VAL A 686 -11.62 -16.87 10.41
N THR A 687 -10.44 -16.93 9.78
CA THR A 687 -10.08 -18.01 8.84
C THR A 687 -10.17 -19.39 9.49
N LYS A 688 -9.66 -19.54 10.73
CA LYS A 688 -9.74 -20.80 11.48
C LYS A 688 -11.18 -21.18 11.86
N VAL A 689 -12.03 -20.20 12.19
CA VAL A 689 -13.45 -20.43 12.52
C VAL A 689 -14.26 -20.80 11.28
N LEU A 690 -13.96 -20.22 10.12
CA LEU A 690 -14.66 -20.48 8.86
C LEU A 690 -14.22 -21.78 8.17
N LEU A 691 -13.01 -22.26 8.46
CA LEU A 691 -12.45 -23.50 7.91
C LEU A 691 -13.41 -24.71 7.98
N PRO A 692 -13.98 -25.10 9.12
CA PRO A 692 -14.86 -26.28 9.19
C PRO A 692 -16.17 -26.11 8.41
N TYR A 693 -16.63 -24.88 8.16
CA TYR A 693 -17.82 -24.61 7.34
C TYR A 693 -17.52 -24.73 5.85
N ALA A 694 -16.35 -24.23 5.42
CA ALA A 694 -15.92 -24.29 4.03
C ALA A 694 -15.42 -25.70 3.65
N VAL A 695 -14.60 -26.31 4.51
CA VAL A 695 -13.96 -27.62 4.33
C VAL A 695 -14.36 -28.55 5.49
N PRO A 696 -15.53 -29.20 5.40
CA PRO A 696 -15.96 -30.20 6.37
C PRO A 696 -14.99 -31.39 6.45
N SER A 697 -15.03 -32.13 7.56
CA SER A 697 -14.22 -33.34 7.73
C SER A 697 -14.54 -34.44 6.72
N ASP A 698 -15.77 -34.46 6.20
CA ASP A 698 -16.25 -35.48 5.27
C ASP A 698 -16.07 -35.06 3.81
N TRP A 699 -15.63 -36.00 2.97
CA TRP A 699 -15.33 -35.73 1.56
C TRP A 699 -16.56 -35.38 0.71
N ARG A 700 -17.75 -35.91 1.04
CA ARG A 700 -19.00 -35.67 0.29
C ARG A 700 -19.47 -34.20 0.38
N PRO A 701 -19.68 -33.63 1.59
CA PRO A 701 -20.06 -32.23 1.71
C PRO A 701 -18.93 -31.29 1.27
N LEU A 702 -17.66 -31.70 1.41
CA LEU A 702 -16.53 -30.99 0.83
C LEU A 702 -16.65 -30.87 -0.70
N LEU A 703 -16.88 -31.98 -1.40
CA LEU A 703 -17.02 -31.98 -2.85
C LEU A 703 -18.17 -31.07 -3.30
N ARG A 704 -19.31 -31.11 -2.61
CA ARG A 704 -20.44 -30.21 -2.84
C ARG A 704 -20.02 -28.74 -2.72
N ASN A 705 -19.35 -28.38 -1.63
CA ASN A 705 -18.91 -27.01 -1.37
C ASN A 705 -17.89 -26.52 -2.42
N VAL A 706 -16.96 -27.38 -2.85
CA VAL A 706 -15.98 -27.06 -3.90
C VAL A 706 -16.66 -26.84 -5.25
N ILE A 707 -17.62 -27.68 -5.63
CA ILE A 707 -18.39 -27.51 -6.87
C ILE A 707 -19.16 -26.18 -6.85
N LEU A 708 -19.82 -25.85 -5.73
CA LEU A 708 -20.53 -24.58 -5.57
C LEU A 708 -19.57 -23.38 -5.66
N PHE A 709 -18.41 -23.47 -5.00
CA PHE A 709 -17.40 -22.42 -5.05
C PHE A 709 -16.90 -22.19 -6.49
N LEU A 710 -16.55 -23.26 -7.22
CA LEU A 710 -16.11 -23.15 -8.62
C LEU A 710 -17.23 -22.64 -9.54
N ALA A 711 -18.47 -23.07 -9.33
CA ALA A 711 -19.61 -22.61 -10.13
C ALA A 711 -19.91 -21.12 -9.96
N ILE A 712 -19.59 -20.53 -8.80
CA ILE A 712 -19.76 -19.10 -8.54
C ILE A 712 -18.52 -18.32 -9.01
N LEU A 713 -17.33 -18.78 -8.65
CA LEU A 713 -16.08 -18.05 -8.86
C LEU A 713 -15.66 -18.01 -10.33
N VAL A 714 -15.83 -19.11 -11.07
CA VAL A 714 -15.36 -19.22 -12.46
C VAL A 714 -16.11 -18.26 -13.41
N PRO A 715 -17.45 -18.16 -13.39
CA PRO A 715 -18.15 -17.18 -14.23
C PRO A 715 -17.80 -15.73 -13.89
N ILE A 716 -17.65 -15.43 -12.59
CA ILE A 716 -17.28 -14.10 -12.10
C ILE A 716 -15.85 -13.74 -12.54
N GLY A 717 -14.91 -14.68 -12.42
CA GLY A 717 -13.54 -14.55 -12.87
C GLY A 717 -13.39 -14.25 -14.35
N ILE A 718 -14.12 -15.01 -15.18
CA ILE A 718 -14.07 -14.89 -16.65
C ILE A 718 -14.65 -13.56 -17.12
N ASN A 719 -15.71 -13.06 -16.49
CA ASN A 719 -16.40 -11.84 -16.94
C ASN A 719 -15.64 -10.56 -16.58
N ASP A 720 -14.96 -10.54 -15.42
CA ASP A 720 -14.31 -9.34 -14.90
C ASP A 720 -12.76 -9.36 -15.02
N GLY A 721 -12.18 -10.38 -15.68
CA GLY A 721 -10.73 -10.48 -15.90
C GLY A 721 -9.89 -10.65 -14.62
N MET A 722 -10.55 -11.03 -13.52
CA MET A 722 -9.91 -11.35 -12.24
C MET A 722 -9.33 -12.76 -12.19
N PHE A 723 -10.01 -13.66 -12.90
CA PHE A 723 -9.53 -14.99 -13.21
C PHE A 723 -9.61 -15.17 -14.72
#